data_AF-A0A0R2X2V0-F1
#
_entry.id   AF-A0A0R2X2V0-F1
#
_cell.length_a   1.000
_cell.length_b   1.000
_cell.length_c   1.000
_cell.angle_alpha   90.00
_cell.angle_beta   90.00
_cell.angle_gamma   90.00
#
_symmetry.space_group_name_H-M   'P 1'
#
loop_
_entity.id
_entity.type
_entity.pdbx_description
1 polymer ?
#
loop_
_entity_poly.entity_id
_entity_poly.type
_entity_poly.pdbx_seq_one_letter_code
_entity_poly.pdbx_strand_id
1 'polypeptide(L)'
;MLRKSVLSFIVILSFGFQSIAQKKPLRLNALFSDHMVLQQNANVAFWGSSSTNEKVIVSGSWGKFAEITSDENGQWKLYLPTPKAGGPFTVNISTSTNKEALEDVMVGEVWLASGQSNMEMPLMGWPPNDIINNAEEEIAKSNYPEIRMFTVERQLSLEPKATFNGKWKVCSPETSGNFSASAYFFARKLHKELNVPIGVIHSSWGGTPVEAWTSNAQIKNLGDFDAVLQTIDAKNQHNAISDWFSKWKTQSIPNNEKAWNNLDFNDNEATQIDYNDSHWNYMNLPGRFDDIEEVEVDGAIWFRKNVYIEDLDFDYTLTIGAIDDMDATYVNGHKVGGFAGAGQSSTKREFTIPKSLFVSGKNTIAIRAVDIGGPGSFTGPMQLTNKAGLYIPLNGNWKYKLVAEIYQNNFYLYGIEKSNKEKSTTVVKIHPKLPSVLYNAMIHPLIPYTIKGAIWYQGEENVSRSEQYKRLFPAMIKDWRTKWNDNFPFYFVQIAPFQYHGGDRSLDQSQKLREAQRNALKVKNTGMVVTLDIGNFNNIHPSNKQDIGKRLAGLALAKDYGKSLISSGPLFKSLKVSESKIILEFDYAGSGLMTKGDLRGFEIAGSNENFVLANAKIVDNKVVLYANTINKPIYARYAWKDKAVPSLFNMEGLPASSFTTHE
;
A
#
# COMPACT_ATOMS: atom_id res chain seq x y z
N MET A 1 83.76 44.75 15.70
CA MET A 1 82.35 44.31 15.57
C MET A 1 82.24 43.39 14.37
N LEU A 2 82.24 42.07 14.60
CA LEU A 2 81.96 41.05 13.57
C LEU A 2 80.51 40.60 13.72
N ARG A 3 79.68 40.73 12.67
CA ARG A 3 78.39 40.06 12.59
C ARG A 3 78.43 39.07 11.42
N LYS A 4 78.43 37.78 11.77
CA LYS A 4 78.24 36.64 10.86
C LYS A 4 76.79 36.59 10.41
N SER A 5 76.54 36.58 9.12
CA SER A 5 75.25 36.26 8.50
C SER A 5 75.17 34.74 8.28
N VAL A 6 74.19 34.10 8.90
CA VAL A 6 73.84 32.68 8.71
C VAL A 6 72.70 32.63 7.69
N LEU A 7 72.98 32.10 6.49
CA LEU A 7 71.94 31.70 5.53
C LEU A 7 71.35 30.36 5.99
N SER A 8 70.07 30.32 6.35
CA SER A 8 69.33 29.06 6.55
C SER A 8 68.62 28.68 5.25
N PHE A 9 69.02 27.55 4.68
CA PHE A 9 68.37 26.91 3.53
C PHE A 9 67.13 26.15 4.04
N ILE A 10 65.92 26.62 3.70
CA ILE A 10 64.68 25.88 3.96
C ILE A 10 64.48 24.90 2.79
N VAL A 11 64.70 23.61 3.06
CA VAL A 11 64.31 22.51 2.17
C VAL A 11 62.81 22.26 2.36
N ILE A 12 62.00 22.66 1.38
CA ILE A 12 60.57 22.31 1.34
C ILE A 12 60.47 20.86 0.88
N LEU A 13 60.29 19.92 1.83
CA LEU A 13 59.85 18.56 1.52
C LEU A 13 58.38 18.60 1.10
N SER A 14 58.14 18.56 -0.20
CA SER A 14 56.84 18.23 -0.78
C SER A 14 56.52 16.75 -0.51
N PHE A 15 55.91 16.47 0.64
CA PHE A 15 55.23 15.19 0.89
C PHE A 15 54.04 15.09 -0.07
N GLY A 16 54.23 14.36 -1.17
CA GLY A 16 53.12 13.90 -1.99
C GLY A 16 52.25 12.98 -1.14
N PHE A 17 51.09 13.48 -0.69
CA PHE A 17 50.00 12.63 -0.23
C PHE A 17 49.55 11.79 -1.44
N GLN A 18 50.16 10.62 -1.63
CA GLN A 18 49.53 9.57 -2.42
C GLN A 18 48.28 9.17 -1.64
N SER A 19 47.12 9.67 -2.09
CA SER A 19 45.81 9.16 -1.70
C SER A 19 45.84 7.64 -1.88
N ILE A 20 45.94 6.91 -0.77
CA ILE A 20 45.78 5.46 -0.77
C ILE A 20 44.36 5.20 -1.27
N ALA A 21 44.24 4.78 -2.53
CA ALA A 21 42.96 4.41 -3.11
C ALA A 21 42.30 3.39 -2.19
N GLN A 22 41.14 3.76 -1.63
CA GLN A 22 40.44 2.90 -0.70
C GLN A 22 39.96 1.67 -1.48
N LYS A 23 40.59 0.52 -1.24
CA LYS A 23 40.19 -0.76 -1.84
C LYS A 23 38.78 -1.11 -1.37
N LYS A 24 37.79 -0.94 -2.24
CA LYS A 24 36.41 -1.38 -2.02
C LYS A 24 36.14 -2.60 -2.91
N PRO A 25 35.47 -3.64 -2.39
CA PRO A 25 35.06 -4.77 -3.23
C PRO A 25 34.06 -4.29 -4.30
N LEU A 26 34.10 -4.94 -5.47
CA LEU A 26 33.04 -4.79 -6.46
C LEU A 26 31.70 -5.18 -5.81
N ARG A 27 30.69 -4.31 -5.94
CA ARG A 27 29.33 -4.58 -5.49
C ARG A 27 28.36 -4.25 -6.61
N LEU A 28 27.54 -5.22 -6.96
CA LEU A 28 26.46 -5.05 -7.93
C LEU A 28 25.14 -4.77 -7.20
N ASN A 29 24.23 -4.08 -7.90
CA ASN A 29 22.83 -4.03 -7.48
C ASN A 29 22.20 -5.44 -7.50
N ALA A 30 21.27 -5.73 -6.58
CA ALA A 30 20.68 -7.06 -6.43
C ALA A 30 19.97 -7.60 -7.69
N LEU A 31 19.56 -6.73 -8.62
CA LEU A 31 19.01 -7.14 -9.92
C LEU A 31 20.01 -7.87 -10.80
N PHE A 32 21.31 -7.66 -10.58
CA PHE A 32 22.39 -8.32 -11.30
C PHE A 32 22.81 -9.57 -10.53
N SER A 33 22.10 -10.67 -10.79
CA SER A 33 22.35 -12.00 -10.24
C SER A 33 22.02 -13.06 -11.28
N ASP A 34 22.36 -14.32 -10.99
CA ASP A 34 22.01 -15.44 -11.87
C ASP A 34 20.50 -15.51 -12.12
N HIS A 35 20.12 -16.11 -13.25
CA HIS A 35 18.73 -16.23 -13.72
C HIS A 35 18.03 -14.91 -14.08
N MET A 36 18.76 -13.77 -14.10
CA MET A 36 18.17 -12.47 -14.44
C MET A 36 17.68 -12.38 -15.89
N VAL A 37 16.85 -11.37 -16.16
CA VAL A 37 16.40 -11.04 -17.53
C VAL A 37 16.76 -9.61 -17.88
N LEU A 38 17.44 -9.42 -18.99
CA LEU A 38 17.74 -8.11 -19.58
C LEU A 38 16.74 -7.78 -20.69
N GLN A 39 16.36 -6.51 -20.81
CA GLN A 39 15.49 -6.05 -21.91
C GLN A 39 16.18 -6.26 -23.26
N GLN A 40 15.49 -6.89 -24.21
CA GLN A 40 15.99 -7.14 -25.57
C GLN A 40 16.03 -5.88 -26.42
N ASN A 41 16.92 -5.86 -27.42
CA ASN A 41 17.08 -4.77 -28.38
C ASN A 41 17.22 -3.39 -27.72
N ALA A 42 17.95 -3.31 -26.61
CA ALA A 42 18.08 -2.12 -25.80
C ALA A 42 19.55 -1.89 -25.38
N ASN A 43 19.86 -0.67 -24.97
CA ASN A 43 21.09 -0.36 -24.24
C ASN A 43 20.78 -0.48 -22.76
N VAL A 44 21.03 -1.64 -22.16
CA VAL A 44 20.63 -1.91 -20.77
C VAL A 44 21.64 -1.35 -19.78
N ALA A 45 21.15 -0.71 -18.72
CA ALA A 45 22.01 -0.14 -17.69
C ALA A 45 22.60 -1.22 -16.79
N PHE A 46 23.91 -1.13 -16.54
CA PHE A 46 24.59 -1.81 -15.44
C PHE A 46 25.19 -0.76 -14.49
N TRP A 47 25.05 -0.97 -13.19
CA TRP A 47 25.60 -0.07 -12.18
C TRP A 47 25.95 -0.80 -10.89
N GLY A 48 26.81 -0.16 -10.10
CA GLY A 48 27.30 -0.70 -8.85
C GLY A 48 28.32 0.21 -8.20
N SER A 49 29.13 -0.37 -7.31
CA SER A 49 30.26 0.30 -6.70
C SER A 49 31.53 -0.56 -6.77
N SER A 50 32.68 0.10 -6.76
CA SER A 50 34.03 -0.51 -6.80
C SER A 50 35.02 0.38 -6.05
N SER A 51 36.32 0.10 -6.14
CA SER A 51 37.34 1.05 -5.66
C SER A 51 37.26 2.33 -6.48
N THR A 52 37.65 3.48 -5.90
CA THR A 52 37.61 4.77 -6.59
C THR A 52 38.58 4.81 -7.76
N ASN A 53 38.20 5.48 -8.86
CA ASN A 53 38.96 5.54 -10.10
C ASN A 53 39.38 4.15 -10.67
N GLU A 54 38.60 3.10 -10.39
CA GLU A 54 38.85 1.75 -10.89
C GLU A 54 38.16 1.54 -12.25
N LYS A 55 38.86 0.92 -13.21
CA LYS A 55 38.27 0.52 -14.49
C LYS A 55 37.35 -0.69 -14.28
N VAL A 56 36.11 -0.57 -14.72
CA VAL A 56 35.09 -1.62 -14.71
C VAL A 56 34.72 -1.97 -16.16
N ILE A 57 34.72 -3.26 -16.47
CA ILE A 57 34.37 -3.81 -17.79
C ILE A 57 33.21 -4.78 -17.60
N VAL A 58 32.15 -4.61 -18.38
CA VAL A 58 31.00 -5.53 -18.45
C VAL A 58 30.91 -6.10 -19.86
N SER A 59 30.84 -7.41 -19.99
CA SER A 59 30.76 -8.10 -21.29
C SER A 59 29.71 -9.20 -21.28
N GLY A 60 28.90 -9.27 -22.34
CA GLY A 60 27.94 -10.35 -22.55
C GLY A 60 28.51 -11.41 -23.51
N SER A 61 28.20 -12.69 -23.28
CA SER A 61 28.63 -13.80 -24.15
C SER A 61 28.09 -13.71 -25.59
N TRP A 62 27.17 -12.78 -25.87
CA TRP A 62 26.73 -12.39 -27.22
C TRP A 62 27.71 -11.45 -27.95
N GLY A 63 28.92 -11.23 -27.43
CA GLY A 63 30.00 -10.54 -28.12
C GLY A 63 29.98 -9.01 -28.03
N LYS A 64 29.22 -8.44 -27.08
CA LYS A 64 29.26 -7.00 -26.77
C LYS A 64 29.89 -6.77 -25.40
N PHE A 65 30.59 -5.66 -25.26
CA PHE A 65 31.13 -5.20 -23.98
C PHE A 65 31.07 -3.67 -23.89
N ALA A 66 31.19 -3.17 -22.67
CA ALA A 66 31.30 -1.76 -22.35
C ALA A 66 32.27 -1.58 -21.17
N GLU A 67 32.89 -0.42 -21.08
CA GLU A 67 33.83 -0.08 -20.02
C GLU A 67 33.61 1.34 -19.49
N ILE A 68 33.92 1.54 -18.22
CA ILE A 68 33.83 2.84 -17.54
C ILE A 68 34.86 2.88 -16.41
N THR A 69 35.23 4.07 -15.96
CA THR A 69 35.99 4.26 -14.72
C THR A 69 35.03 4.75 -13.64
N SER A 70 35.04 4.12 -12.47
CA SER A 70 34.23 4.55 -11.32
C SER A 70 34.60 5.95 -10.85
N ASP A 71 33.63 6.69 -10.33
CA ASP A 71 33.84 8.05 -9.83
C ASP A 71 34.64 8.12 -8.51
N GLU A 72 34.77 9.34 -7.98
CA GLU A 72 35.46 9.65 -6.72
C GLU A 72 34.82 8.99 -5.48
N ASN A 73 33.55 8.58 -5.57
CA ASN A 73 32.84 7.84 -4.53
C ASN A 73 32.92 6.32 -4.74
N GLY A 74 33.43 5.88 -5.89
CA GLY A 74 33.51 4.49 -6.33
C GLY A 74 32.25 4.02 -7.03
N GLN A 75 31.32 4.91 -7.38
CA GLN A 75 30.10 4.56 -8.10
C GLN A 75 30.37 4.48 -9.60
N TRP A 76 29.69 3.58 -10.29
CA TRP A 76 29.79 3.46 -11.73
C TRP A 76 28.45 3.09 -12.35
N LYS A 77 28.24 3.56 -13.58
CA LYS A 77 27.09 3.21 -14.42
C LYS A 77 27.53 3.20 -15.88
N LEU A 78 27.19 2.13 -16.59
CA LEU A 78 27.43 1.99 -18.02
C LEU A 78 26.20 1.38 -18.71
N TYR A 79 26.21 1.35 -20.04
CA TYR A 79 25.16 0.72 -20.83
C TYR A 79 25.74 -0.35 -21.75
N LEU A 80 25.10 -1.52 -21.77
CA LEU A 80 25.47 -2.66 -22.60
C LEU A 80 24.39 -2.92 -23.67
N PRO A 81 24.70 -2.91 -24.97
CA PRO A 81 23.73 -3.28 -26.00
C PRO A 81 23.35 -4.77 -25.90
N THR A 82 22.05 -5.07 -25.85
CA THR A 82 21.51 -6.43 -25.83
C THR A 82 21.06 -6.89 -27.21
N PRO A 83 21.13 -8.21 -27.50
CA PRO A 83 20.61 -8.77 -28.74
C PRO A 83 19.08 -8.86 -28.72
N LYS A 84 18.50 -9.45 -29.78
CA LYS A 84 17.14 -10.00 -29.75
C LYS A 84 17.02 -11.04 -28.63
N ALA A 85 15.79 -11.26 -28.15
CA ALA A 85 15.46 -12.28 -27.16
C ALA A 85 16.11 -13.65 -27.41
N GLY A 86 16.57 -14.27 -26.33
CA GLY A 86 17.24 -15.57 -26.32
C GLY A 86 18.01 -15.81 -25.02
N GLY A 87 18.85 -16.83 -25.02
CA GLY A 87 19.65 -17.25 -23.86
C GLY A 87 19.63 -18.79 -23.70
N PRO A 88 20.22 -19.31 -22.62
CA PRO A 88 20.93 -18.57 -21.58
C PRO A 88 22.26 -17.98 -22.07
N PHE A 89 22.58 -16.78 -21.58
CA PHE A 89 23.86 -16.11 -21.77
C PHE A 89 24.63 -16.01 -20.45
N THR A 90 25.88 -15.55 -20.54
CA THR A 90 26.71 -15.17 -19.38
C THR A 90 27.07 -13.70 -19.50
N VAL A 91 27.03 -12.97 -18.38
CA VAL A 91 27.55 -11.60 -18.30
C VAL A 91 28.74 -11.59 -17.35
N ASN A 92 29.92 -11.22 -17.85
CA ASN A 92 31.14 -11.10 -17.05
C ASN A 92 31.37 -9.63 -16.69
N ILE A 93 31.56 -9.36 -15.40
CA ILE A 93 31.93 -8.08 -14.84
C ILE A 93 33.33 -8.20 -14.25
N SER A 94 34.25 -7.36 -14.68
CA SER A 94 35.63 -7.41 -14.21
C SER A 94 36.17 -6.02 -13.88
N THR A 95 36.96 -5.96 -12.83
CA THR A 95 37.81 -4.82 -12.49
C THR A 95 39.28 -5.25 -12.53
N SER A 96 40.20 -4.38 -12.13
CA SER A 96 41.62 -4.76 -11.99
C SER A 96 41.85 -5.78 -10.87
N THR A 97 40.92 -5.89 -9.92
CA THR A 97 41.05 -6.72 -8.72
C THR A 97 39.99 -7.80 -8.56
N ASN A 98 38.82 -7.67 -9.20
CA ASN A 98 37.70 -8.59 -9.06
C ASN A 98 37.20 -9.09 -10.42
N LYS A 99 36.62 -10.29 -10.43
CA LYS A 99 35.87 -10.85 -11.57
C LYS A 99 34.62 -11.53 -11.04
N GLU A 100 33.48 -11.19 -11.58
CA GLU A 100 32.19 -11.84 -11.34
C GLU A 100 31.59 -12.28 -12.69
N ALA A 101 30.94 -13.44 -12.69
CA ALA A 101 30.19 -13.94 -13.83
C ALA A 101 28.75 -14.19 -13.37
N LEU A 102 27.79 -13.61 -14.09
CA LEU A 102 26.36 -13.87 -13.92
C LEU A 102 25.96 -14.93 -14.93
N GLU A 103 25.41 -16.04 -14.45
CA GLU A 103 25.03 -17.20 -15.25
C GLU A 103 23.51 -17.27 -15.48
N ASP A 104 23.10 -18.05 -16.48
CA ASP A 104 21.69 -18.21 -16.86
C ASP A 104 20.96 -16.87 -17.13
N VAL A 105 21.64 -15.94 -17.78
CA VAL A 105 21.09 -14.62 -18.11
C VAL A 105 20.23 -14.72 -19.37
N MET A 106 18.95 -14.40 -19.25
CA MET A 106 18.05 -14.34 -20.40
C MET A 106 17.99 -12.92 -20.96
N VAL A 107 17.76 -12.80 -22.26
CA VAL A 107 17.42 -11.54 -22.92
C VAL A 107 15.98 -11.66 -23.42
N GLY A 108 15.12 -10.70 -23.07
CA GLY A 108 13.68 -10.81 -23.28
C GLY A 108 12.93 -9.52 -22.95
N GLU A 109 11.70 -9.63 -22.44
CA GLU A 109 10.91 -8.47 -22.01
C GLU A 109 10.93 -8.37 -20.48
N VAL A 110 11.22 -7.17 -19.95
CA VAL A 110 11.27 -6.93 -18.50
C VAL A 110 10.14 -6.02 -18.08
N TRP A 111 9.32 -6.44 -17.11
CA TRP A 111 8.21 -5.64 -16.59
C TRP A 111 8.33 -5.40 -15.09
N LEU A 112 7.92 -4.22 -14.63
CA LEU A 112 7.77 -3.90 -13.21
C LEU A 112 6.31 -4.08 -12.77
N ALA A 113 6.06 -4.96 -11.80
CA ALA A 113 4.76 -5.17 -11.18
C ALA A 113 4.73 -4.55 -9.78
N SER A 114 3.86 -3.56 -9.58
CA SER A 114 3.82 -2.80 -8.32
C SER A 114 2.39 -2.43 -7.87
N GLY A 115 2.26 -1.91 -6.65
CA GLY A 115 0.99 -1.55 -6.03
C GLY A 115 0.84 -2.11 -4.62
N GLN A 116 -0.40 -2.40 -4.22
CA GLN A 116 -0.74 -2.91 -2.89
C GLN A 116 -1.16 -4.39 -2.91
N SER A 117 -2.01 -4.80 -1.96
CA SER A 117 -2.37 -6.19 -1.67
C SER A 117 -2.87 -6.95 -2.90
N ASN A 118 -3.63 -6.31 -3.80
CA ASN A 118 -4.10 -6.95 -5.02
C ASN A 118 -2.99 -7.24 -6.06
N MET A 119 -1.89 -6.48 -6.06
CA MET A 119 -0.67 -6.85 -6.78
C MET A 119 0.19 -7.83 -5.99
N GLU A 120 0.23 -7.70 -4.67
CA GLU A 120 1.02 -8.54 -3.78
C GLU A 120 0.57 -9.99 -3.75
N MET A 121 -0.75 -10.21 -3.79
CA MET A 121 -1.40 -11.48 -3.52
C MET A 121 -0.69 -12.63 -4.25
N PRO A 122 -0.13 -13.60 -3.51
CA PRO A 122 0.65 -14.66 -4.11
C PRO A 122 -0.27 -15.62 -4.89
N LEU A 123 0.30 -16.41 -5.81
CA LEU A 123 -0.46 -17.37 -6.62
C LEU A 123 -1.17 -18.43 -5.77
N MET A 124 -0.64 -18.76 -4.59
CA MET A 124 -1.30 -19.62 -3.61
C MET A 124 -2.44 -18.95 -2.83
N GLY A 125 -2.59 -17.62 -2.94
CA GLY A 125 -3.51 -16.81 -2.13
C GLY A 125 -3.10 -16.70 -0.65
N TRP A 126 -4.00 -16.15 0.16
CA TRP A 126 -3.97 -16.16 1.63
C TRP A 126 -5.18 -16.95 2.15
N PRO A 127 -5.16 -18.29 2.03
CA PRO A 127 -6.25 -19.14 2.49
C PRO A 127 -6.46 -19.04 4.02
N PRO A 128 -7.69 -19.26 4.52
CA PRO A 128 -8.88 -19.67 3.75
C PRO A 128 -9.66 -18.49 3.12
N ASN A 129 -9.34 -17.25 3.49
CA ASN A 129 -10.20 -16.10 3.21
C ASN A 129 -9.98 -15.51 1.81
N ASP A 130 -8.71 -15.39 1.38
CA ASP A 130 -8.34 -14.81 0.09
C ASP A 130 -7.75 -15.90 -0.81
N ILE A 131 -8.60 -16.57 -1.56
CA ILE A 131 -8.16 -17.66 -2.44
C ILE A 131 -7.90 -17.15 -3.87
N ILE A 132 -7.04 -17.85 -4.61
CA ILE A 132 -6.95 -17.74 -6.07
C ILE A 132 -7.74 -18.89 -6.68
N ASN A 133 -8.57 -18.58 -7.69
CA ASN A 133 -9.31 -19.63 -8.40
C ASN A 133 -8.31 -20.65 -8.97
N ASN A 134 -8.53 -21.95 -8.73
CA ASN A 134 -7.68 -23.04 -9.23
C ASN A 134 -6.18 -22.92 -8.84
N ALA A 135 -5.85 -22.31 -7.70
CA ALA A 135 -4.47 -22.06 -7.27
C ALA A 135 -3.57 -23.29 -7.37
N GLU A 136 -4.00 -24.43 -6.81
CA GLU A 136 -3.23 -25.68 -6.77
C GLU A 136 -2.89 -26.18 -8.19
N GLU A 137 -3.86 -26.18 -9.10
CA GLU A 137 -3.64 -26.58 -10.49
C GLU A 137 -2.71 -25.61 -11.23
N GLU A 138 -2.89 -24.30 -11.00
CA GLU A 138 -2.09 -23.26 -11.62
C GLU A 138 -0.62 -23.30 -11.18
N ILE A 139 -0.37 -23.66 -9.92
CA ILE A 139 0.97 -23.89 -9.36
C ILE A 139 1.55 -25.20 -9.87
N ALA A 140 0.81 -26.31 -9.84
CA ALA A 140 1.31 -27.60 -10.33
C ALA A 140 1.75 -27.54 -11.80
N LYS A 141 1.13 -26.66 -12.61
CA LYS A 141 1.40 -26.49 -14.04
C LYS A 141 2.32 -25.30 -14.36
N SER A 142 2.93 -24.63 -13.38
CA SER A 142 3.72 -23.41 -13.58
C SER A 142 5.16 -23.63 -14.05
N ASN A 143 5.41 -24.65 -14.87
CA ASN A 143 6.74 -24.95 -15.41
C ASN A 143 7.06 -24.09 -16.65
N TYR A 144 7.46 -22.84 -16.44
CA TYR A 144 7.81 -21.90 -17.50
C TYR A 144 9.23 -21.36 -17.27
N PRO A 145 10.29 -22.12 -17.58
CA PRO A 145 11.65 -21.73 -17.21
C PRO A 145 12.05 -20.37 -17.81
N GLU A 146 11.59 -20.01 -19.00
CA GLU A 146 11.90 -18.69 -19.60
C GLU A 146 11.15 -17.50 -18.94
N ILE A 147 10.29 -17.75 -17.95
CA ILE A 147 9.74 -16.72 -17.07
C ILE A 147 10.61 -16.65 -15.82
N ARG A 148 11.14 -15.46 -15.53
CA ARG A 148 11.94 -15.20 -14.33
C ARG A 148 11.25 -14.19 -13.44
N MET A 149 11.24 -14.49 -12.15
CA MET A 149 10.49 -13.77 -11.14
C MET A 149 11.46 -13.19 -10.12
N PHE A 150 11.43 -11.87 -9.94
CA PHE A 150 12.20 -11.19 -8.90
C PHE A 150 11.24 -10.54 -7.93
N THR A 151 11.37 -10.81 -6.63
CA THR A 151 10.60 -10.09 -5.60
C THR A 151 11.52 -9.17 -4.81
N VAL A 152 11.19 -7.89 -4.77
CA VAL A 152 11.86 -6.88 -3.95
C VAL A 152 11.44 -7.10 -2.50
N GLU A 153 12.41 -7.36 -1.62
CA GLU A 153 12.14 -7.47 -0.19
C GLU A 153 11.63 -6.14 0.37
N ARG A 154 10.64 -6.24 1.25
CA ARG A 154 10.00 -5.07 1.86
C ARG A 154 10.98 -4.32 2.74
N GLN A 155 11.06 -3.02 2.52
CA GLN A 155 11.81 -2.12 3.36
C GLN A 155 11.24 -0.71 3.31
N LEU A 156 11.53 0.06 4.35
CA LEU A 156 11.09 1.44 4.51
C LEU A 156 12.30 2.36 4.52
N SER A 157 12.17 3.55 3.94
CA SER A 157 13.18 4.59 4.09
C SER A 157 12.62 5.98 3.82
N LEU A 158 12.97 6.94 4.67
CA LEU A 158 12.63 8.35 4.45
C LEU A 158 13.50 9.00 3.38
N GLU A 159 14.65 8.39 3.09
CA GLU A 159 15.60 8.84 2.07
C GLU A 159 15.79 7.79 0.98
N PRO A 160 16.03 8.19 -0.28
CA PRO A 160 16.27 7.25 -1.36
C PRO A 160 17.43 6.29 -1.07
N LYS A 161 17.17 4.99 -1.15
CA LYS A 161 18.21 3.96 -1.00
C LYS A 161 18.84 3.62 -2.35
N ALA A 162 20.14 3.31 -2.32
CA ALA A 162 20.88 2.77 -3.46
C ALA A 162 20.83 1.24 -3.54
N THR A 163 20.51 0.56 -2.43
CA THR A 163 20.55 -0.90 -2.31
C THR A 163 19.26 -1.46 -1.71
N PHE A 164 19.02 -2.73 -2.02
CA PHE A 164 17.88 -3.51 -1.57
C PHE A 164 18.21 -5.00 -1.68
N ASN A 165 17.32 -5.83 -1.16
CA ASN A 165 17.44 -7.29 -1.23
C ASN A 165 16.35 -7.89 -2.13
N GLY A 166 16.67 -9.03 -2.72
CA GLY A 166 15.79 -9.83 -3.55
C GLY A 166 16.64 -10.76 -4.41
N LYS A 167 16.00 -11.74 -5.06
CA LYS A 167 16.68 -12.70 -5.93
C LYS A 167 15.78 -13.09 -7.10
N TRP A 168 16.38 -13.29 -8.26
CA TRP A 168 15.71 -13.91 -9.40
C TRP A 168 15.44 -15.39 -9.11
N LYS A 169 14.26 -15.84 -9.50
CA LYS A 169 13.84 -17.25 -9.44
C LYS A 169 13.27 -17.66 -10.79
N VAL A 170 13.64 -18.87 -11.21
CA VAL A 170 13.02 -19.56 -12.34
C VAL A 170 11.55 -19.86 -11.99
N CYS A 171 10.62 -19.61 -12.91
CA CYS A 171 9.21 -19.98 -12.70
C CYS A 171 9.04 -21.51 -12.80
N SER A 172 8.70 -22.12 -11.67
CA SER A 172 8.43 -23.54 -11.51
C SER A 172 7.35 -23.75 -10.43
N PRO A 173 6.78 -24.97 -10.31
CA PRO A 173 5.82 -25.28 -9.24
C PRO A 173 6.34 -24.96 -7.83
N GLU A 174 7.65 -25.07 -7.60
CA GLU A 174 8.29 -24.82 -6.31
C GLU A 174 8.41 -23.31 -5.98
N THR A 175 8.42 -22.44 -6.99
CA THR A 175 8.71 -21.01 -6.81
C THR A 175 7.51 -20.12 -7.07
N SER A 176 6.59 -20.51 -7.96
CA SER A 176 5.49 -19.66 -8.42
C SER A 176 4.44 -19.39 -7.35
N GLY A 177 4.26 -20.32 -6.40
CA GLY A 177 3.22 -20.23 -5.37
C GLY A 177 3.30 -18.94 -4.55
N ASN A 178 4.53 -18.49 -4.25
CA ASN A 178 4.79 -17.28 -3.45
C ASN A 178 4.92 -15.99 -4.29
N PHE A 179 4.80 -16.07 -5.61
CA PHE A 179 4.92 -14.91 -6.50
C PHE A 179 3.56 -14.28 -6.76
N SER A 180 3.52 -12.98 -7.07
CA SER A 180 2.28 -12.25 -7.41
C SER A 180 1.45 -12.99 -8.47
N ALA A 181 0.20 -13.30 -8.15
CA ALA A 181 -0.73 -13.97 -9.05
C ALA A 181 -1.01 -13.14 -10.32
N SER A 182 -1.26 -11.84 -10.13
CA SER A 182 -1.50 -10.89 -11.24
C SER A 182 -0.29 -10.84 -12.18
N ALA A 183 0.92 -10.73 -11.62
CA ALA A 183 2.17 -10.68 -12.37
C ALA A 183 2.49 -12.02 -13.07
N TYR A 184 2.25 -13.15 -12.41
CA TYR A 184 2.41 -14.48 -12.98
C TYR A 184 1.52 -14.67 -14.21
N PHE A 185 0.22 -14.40 -14.09
CA PHE A 185 -0.72 -14.58 -15.20
C PHE A 185 -0.44 -13.62 -16.36
N PHE A 186 0.02 -12.41 -16.05
CA PHE A 186 0.52 -11.45 -17.04
C PHE A 186 1.72 -12.01 -17.81
N ALA A 187 2.78 -12.44 -17.10
CA ALA A 187 4.00 -12.96 -17.69
C ALA A 187 3.73 -14.21 -18.54
N ARG A 188 2.91 -15.13 -18.00
CA ARG A 188 2.53 -16.36 -18.70
C ARG A 188 1.81 -16.08 -20.01
N LYS A 189 0.89 -15.11 -20.04
CA LYS A 189 0.18 -14.75 -21.27
C LYS A 189 1.12 -14.12 -22.29
N LEU A 190 2.01 -13.20 -21.87
CA LEU A 190 3.00 -12.61 -22.78
C LEU A 190 3.94 -13.65 -23.35
N HIS A 191 4.51 -14.50 -22.49
CA HIS A 191 5.43 -15.54 -22.91
C HIS A 191 4.81 -16.47 -23.97
N LYS A 192 3.56 -16.93 -23.76
CA LYS A 192 2.84 -17.78 -24.72
C LYS A 192 2.59 -17.12 -26.08
N GLU A 193 2.38 -15.81 -26.11
CA GLU A 193 1.99 -15.08 -27.33
C GLU A 193 3.16 -14.51 -28.12
N LEU A 194 4.26 -14.24 -27.42
CA LEU A 194 5.47 -13.64 -27.97
C LEU A 194 6.57 -14.68 -28.21
N ASN A 195 6.54 -15.80 -27.49
CA ASN A 195 7.57 -16.84 -27.51
C ASN A 195 8.98 -16.25 -27.23
N VAL A 196 9.07 -15.44 -26.17
CA VAL A 196 10.31 -14.82 -25.69
C VAL A 196 10.39 -14.93 -24.16
N PRO A 197 11.60 -14.87 -23.56
CA PRO A 197 11.75 -14.82 -22.11
C PRO A 197 11.07 -13.58 -21.51
N ILE A 198 10.45 -13.74 -20.34
CA ILE A 198 9.77 -12.66 -19.62
C ILE A 198 10.35 -12.56 -18.21
N GLY A 199 10.93 -11.41 -17.88
CA GLY A 199 11.32 -11.05 -16.52
C GLY A 199 10.25 -10.18 -15.88
N VAL A 200 9.83 -10.50 -14.66
CA VAL A 200 8.97 -9.61 -13.88
C VAL A 200 9.59 -9.29 -12.53
N ILE A 201 9.80 -8.00 -12.29
CA ILE A 201 10.23 -7.45 -11.00
C ILE A 201 8.98 -7.08 -10.23
N HIS A 202 8.77 -7.70 -9.07
CA HIS A 202 7.62 -7.53 -8.20
C HIS A 202 8.00 -6.68 -6.99
N SER A 203 7.43 -5.48 -6.89
CA SER A 203 7.68 -4.50 -5.84
C SER A 203 6.35 -3.94 -5.33
N SER A 204 5.73 -4.60 -4.35
CA SER A 204 4.41 -4.22 -3.81
C SER A 204 4.32 -4.42 -2.30
N TRP A 205 3.39 -3.70 -1.66
CA TRP A 205 3.10 -3.88 -0.23
C TRP A 205 1.63 -3.53 0.08
N GLY A 206 0.91 -4.46 0.68
CA GLY A 206 -0.50 -4.35 1.06
C GLY A 206 -0.81 -3.22 2.03
N GLY A 207 -2.02 -2.65 1.88
CA GLY A 207 -2.50 -1.54 2.72
C GLY A 207 -1.75 -0.22 2.49
N THR A 208 -1.13 -0.02 1.33
CA THR A 208 -0.32 1.17 1.06
C THR A 208 -0.99 2.11 0.07
N PRO A 209 -1.00 3.43 0.35
CA PRO A 209 -1.57 4.42 -0.53
C PRO A 209 -0.55 4.87 -1.58
N VAL A 210 -1.03 5.45 -2.68
CA VAL A 210 -0.19 5.84 -3.83
C VAL A 210 0.91 6.87 -3.49
N GLU A 211 0.72 7.72 -2.48
CA GLU A 211 1.75 8.68 -2.03
C GLU A 211 3.01 8.01 -1.49
N ALA A 212 2.90 6.79 -0.93
CA ALA A 212 4.06 6.05 -0.44
C ALA A 212 4.99 5.65 -1.59
N TRP A 213 4.44 5.53 -2.80
CA TRP A 213 5.11 5.09 -4.03
C TRP A 213 5.51 6.24 -4.96
N THR A 214 5.27 7.48 -4.55
CA THR A 214 5.62 8.70 -5.32
C THR A 214 6.86 9.35 -4.71
N SER A 215 7.77 9.91 -5.52
CA SER A 215 8.99 10.52 -4.98
C SER A 215 8.71 11.77 -4.14
N ASN A 216 9.61 12.08 -3.19
CA ASN A 216 9.47 13.24 -2.31
C ASN A 216 9.34 14.55 -3.11
N ALA A 217 10.10 14.68 -4.20
CA ALA A 217 10.02 15.84 -5.08
C ALA A 217 8.63 16.02 -5.69
N GLN A 218 7.99 14.92 -6.13
CA GLN A 218 6.66 14.98 -6.73
C GLN A 218 5.55 15.15 -5.67
N ILE A 219 5.71 14.58 -4.47
CA ILE A 219 4.81 14.83 -3.34
C ILE A 219 4.84 16.32 -2.95
N LYS A 220 6.03 16.90 -2.78
CA LYS A 220 6.20 18.34 -2.48
C LYS A 220 5.54 19.23 -3.54
N ASN A 221 5.65 18.87 -4.82
CA ASN A 221 5.04 19.63 -5.92
C ASN A 221 3.49 19.58 -5.90
N LEU A 222 2.88 18.54 -5.32
CA LEU A 222 1.42 18.44 -5.21
C LEU A 222 0.86 19.27 -4.04
N GLY A 223 1.67 19.56 -3.01
CA GLY A 223 1.31 20.37 -1.85
C GLY A 223 0.31 19.74 -0.86
N ASP A 224 -0.23 18.56 -1.16
CA ASP A 224 -1.29 17.96 -0.33
C ASP A 224 -0.78 17.28 0.96
N PHE A 225 0.54 17.18 1.14
CA PHE A 225 1.17 16.42 2.22
C PHE A 225 2.15 17.26 3.05
N ASP A 226 2.10 18.59 2.93
CA ASP A 226 3.08 19.49 3.53
C ASP A 226 3.18 19.34 5.06
N ALA A 227 2.05 19.16 5.75
CA ALA A 227 2.05 18.95 7.20
C ALA A 227 2.85 17.69 7.59
N VAL A 228 2.55 16.54 6.96
CA VAL A 228 3.24 15.27 7.19
C VAL A 228 4.71 15.37 6.81
N LEU A 229 5.02 16.04 5.69
CA LEU A 229 6.40 16.26 5.26
C LEU A 229 7.19 17.15 6.22
N GLN A 230 6.58 18.19 6.80
CA GLN A 230 7.23 19.01 7.82
C GLN A 230 7.51 18.19 9.09
N THR A 231 6.60 17.31 9.50
CA THR A 231 6.84 16.40 10.62
C THR A 231 7.95 15.39 10.30
N ILE A 232 8.03 14.91 9.06
CA ILE A 232 9.13 14.04 8.60
C ILE A 232 10.45 14.83 8.57
N ASP A 233 10.50 16.03 8.00
CA ASP A 233 11.71 16.85 7.87
C ASP A 233 12.22 17.32 9.25
N ALA A 234 11.34 17.44 10.26
CA ALA A 234 11.73 17.66 11.66
C ALA A 234 12.54 16.50 12.28
N LYS A 235 12.69 15.35 11.60
CA LYS A 235 13.45 14.15 12.04
C LYS A 235 14.97 14.26 12.07
N ASN A 236 15.57 15.44 11.92
CA ASN A 236 16.98 15.60 12.27
C ASN A 236 17.25 15.64 13.81
N GLN A 237 16.26 15.31 14.66
CA GLN A 237 16.39 15.30 16.14
C GLN A 237 16.30 13.91 16.79
N HIS A 238 17.00 12.90 16.26
CA HIS A 238 17.03 11.53 16.84
C HIS A 238 17.47 11.50 18.33
N ASN A 239 18.27 12.48 18.77
CA ASN A 239 18.78 12.54 20.14
C ASN A 239 17.69 12.93 21.17
N ALA A 240 16.79 13.86 20.85
CA ALA A 240 15.81 14.38 21.81
C ALA A 240 14.77 13.34 22.24
N ILE A 241 14.38 12.43 21.34
CA ILE A 241 13.40 11.37 21.60
C ILE A 241 14.02 10.26 22.46
N SER A 242 15.24 9.83 22.13
CA SER A 242 15.98 8.87 22.95
C SER A 242 16.23 9.42 24.36
N ASP A 243 16.58 10.71 24.45
CA ASP A 243 16.75 11.42 25.73
C ASP A 243 15.44 11.55 26.52
N TRP A 244 14.30 11.61 25.84
CA TRP A 244 13.01 11.63 26.50
C TRP A 244 12.63 10.24 27.03
N PHE A 245 12.78 9.19 26.22
CA PHE A 245 12.48 7.81 26.61
C PHE A 245 13.39 7.30 27.73
N SER A 246 14.66 7.71 27.75
CA SER A 246 15.62 7.30 28.80
C SER A 246 15.25 7.75 30.21
N LYS A 247 14.33 8.72 30.36
CA LYS A 247 13.83 9.22 31.65
C LYS A 247 12.80 8.29 32.31
N TRP A 248 12.27 7.32 31.57
CA TRP A 248 11.15 6.50 32.01
C TRP A 248 11.58 5.09 32.40
N LYS A 249 10.84 4.48 33.31
CA LYS A 249 11.04 3.07 33.66
C LYS A 249 10.74 2.23 32.42
N THR A 250 11.73 1.46 32.00
CA THR A 250 11.62 0.58 30.82
C THR A 250 11.39 -0.87 31.23
N GLN A 251 10.60 -1.60 30.44
CA GLN A 251 10.39 -3.03 30.59
C GLN A 251 10.23 -3.67 29.21
N SER A 252 10.75 -4.88 29.03
CA SER A 252 10.56 -5.61 27.77
C SER A 252 9.10 -5.97 27.55
N ILE A 253 8.68 -5.98 26.27
CA ILE A 253 7.33 -6.41 25.88
C ILE A 253 7.13 -7.87 26.33
N PRO A 254 6.08 -8.18 27.12
CA PRO A 254 5.81 -9.55 27.53
C PRO A 254 5.57 -10.48 26.33
N ASN A 255 6.17 -11.67 26.37
CA ASN A 255 6.10 -12.65 25.29
C ASN A 255 5.05 -13.76 25.49
N ASN A 256 4.29 -13.71 26.60
CA ASN A 256 3.26 -14.69 26.92
C ASN A 256 2.16 -14.08 27.81
N GLU A 257 0.98 -14.69 27.80
CA GLU A 257 -0.20 -14.24 28.54
C GLU A 257 0.03 -14.09 30.06
N LYS A 258 0.76 -15.02 30.68
CA LYS A 258 1.05 -14.94 32.12
C LYS A 258 1.87 -13.69 32.45
N ALA A 259 2.84 -13.35 31.61
CA ALA A 259 3.66 -12.17 31.78
C ALA A 259 2.83 -10.88 31.53
N TRP A 260 1.92 -10.89 30.56
CA TRP A 260 0.98 -9.78 30.34
C TRP A 260 0.07 -9.54 31.54
N ASN A 261 -0.50 -10.61 32.11
CA ASN A 261 -1.40 -10.51 33.27
C ASN A 261 -0.70 -9.96 34.54
N ASN A 262 0.61 -10.15 34.65
CA ASN A 262 1.41 -9.67 35.78
C ASN A 262 2.12 -8.33 35.51
N LEU A 263 1.88 -7.70 34.35
CA LEU A 263 2.49 -6.42 34.01
C LEU A 263 1.86 -5.30 34.86
N ASP A 264 2.69 -4.63 35.64
CA ASP A 264 2.29 -3.53 36.50
C ASP A 264 2.72 -2.19 35.90
N PHE A 265 1.73 -1.37 35.57
CA PHE A 265 1.89 -0.03 35.03
C PHE A 265 1.97 1.05 36.13
N ASN A 266 1.79 0.66 37.41
CA ASN A 266 1.73 1.56 38.56
C ASN A 266 0.68 2.68 38.38
N ASP A 267 -0.53 2.28 37.99
CA ASP A 267 -1.63 3.16 37.55
C ASP A 267 -2.99 2.76 38.16
N ASN A 268 -3.00 1.89 39.19
CA ASN A 268 -4.23 1.32 39.75
C ASN A 268 -5.22 2.36 40.29
N GLU A 269 -4.78 3.56 40.61
CA GLU A 269 -5.66 4.66 41.00
C GLU A 269 -6.67 5.05 39.89
N ALA A 270 -6.35 4.82 38.60
CA ALA A 270 -7.30 4.97 37.48
C ALA A 270 -8.51 4.02 37.57
N THR A 271 -8.49 3.02 38.45
CA THR A 271 -9.63 2.11 38.63
C THR A 271 -10.65 2.66 39.62
N GLN A 272 -10.24 3.57 40.51
CA GLN A 272 -11.03 4.00 41.66
C GLN A 272 -12.16 4.96 41.26
N ILE A 273 -13.28 4.86 41.98
CA ILE A 273 -14.51 5.62 41.74
C ILE A 273 -14.32 7.14 41.94
N ASP A 274 -13.47 7.51 42.89
CA ASP A 274 -13.22 8.88 43.37
C ASP A 274 -11.99 9.54 42.73
N TYR A 275 -11.23 8.81 41.91
CA TYR A 275 -10.09 9.37 41.19
C TYR A 275 -10.48 10.57 40.33
N ASN A 276 -9.73 11.66 40.47
CA ASN A 276 -9.98 12.91 39.76
C ASN A 276 -9.42 12.87 38.33
N ASP A 277 -10.25 12.46 37.38
CA ASP A 277 -9.95 12.45 35.95
C ASP A 277 -10.42 13.74 35.23
N SER A 278 -10.66 14.85 35.92
CA SER A 278 -11.17 16.09 35.30
C SER A 278 -10.23 16.67 34.24
N HIS A 279 -8.92 16.39 34.35
CA HIS A 279 -7.89 16.87 33.43
C HIS A 279 -7.62 15.93 32.24
N TRP A 280 -8.34 14.82 32.14
CA TRP A 280 -8.16 13.87 31.03
C TRP A 280 -8.84 14.37 29.75
N ASN A 281 -8.24 14.04 28.62
CA ASN A 281 -8.81 14.33 27.30
C ASN A 281 -9.98 13.39 27.01
N TYR A 282 -10.75 13.70 25.97
CA TYR A 282 -11.90 12.89 25.56
C TYR A 282 -11.67 12.22 24.21
N MET A 283 -12.27 11.05 24.04
CA MET A 283 -12.28 10.28 22.81
C MET A 283 -13.65 9.65 22.62
N ASN A 284 -14.10 9.53 21.37
CA ASN A 284 -15.35 8.83 21.05
C ASN A 284 -15.08 7.33 20.87
N LEU A 285 -15.77 6.50 21.66
CA LEU A 285 -15.74 5.04 21.53
C LEU A 285 -17.15 4.50 21.26
N PRO A 286 -17.31 3.39 20.50
CA PRO A 286 -16.27 2.64 19.79
C PRO A 286 -15.60 3.45 18.66
N GLY A 287 -14.31 3.20 18.42
CA GLY A 287 -13.47 3.96 17.49
C GLY A 287 -12.00 3.55 17.57
N ARG A 288 -11.16 4.10 16.69
CA ARG A 288 -9.69 4.01 16.82
C ARG A 288 -9.24 4.82 18.02
N PHE A 289 -8.37 4.24 18.83
CA PHE A 289 -7.89 4.87 20.05
C PHE A 289 -6.39 5.12 20.09
N ASP A 290 -5.67 4.47 19.17
CA ASP A 290 -4.24 4.59 18.98
C ASP A 290 -3.85 5.86 18.21
N ASP A 291 -4.80 6.49 17.51
CA ASP A 291 -4.64 7.78 16.84
C ASP A 291 -4.89 8.95 17.82
N ILE A 292 -3.85 9.33 18.55
CA ILE A 292 -3.89 10.42 19.53
C ILE A 292 -3.22 11.65 18.90
N GLU A 293 -4.01 12.70 18.67
CA GLU A 293 -3.54 13.97 18.09
C GLU A 293 -2.88 13.79 16.70
N GLU A 294 -3.45 12.92 15.84
CA GLU A 294 -2.94 12.57 14.50
C GLU A 294 -1.63 11.76 14.52
N VAL A 295 -1.36 11.10 15.66
CA VAL A 295 -0.17 10.26 15.87
C VAL A 295 -0.61 8.88 16.30
N GLU A 296 -0.18 7.86 15.55
CA GLU A 296 -0.35 6.46 15.96
C GLU A 296 0.60 6.11 17.11
N VAL A 297 0.03 5.59 18.20
CA VAL A 297 0.73 5.24 19.42
C VAL A 297 0.46 3.79 19.81
N ASP A 298 1.51 2.96 19.82
CA ASP A 298 1.47 1.63 20.46
C ASP A 298 1.80 1.80 21.94
N GLY A 299 1.00 1.22 22.84
CA GLY A 299 1.15 1.45 24.26
C GLY A 299 -0.03 1.00 25.10
N ALA A 300 -0.15 1.55 26.31
CA ALA A 300 -1.26 1.30 27.22
C ALA A 300 -2.03 2.60 27.50
N ILE A 301 -3.34 2.56 27.30
CA ILE A 301 -4.23 3.71 27.41
C ILE A 301 -5.39 3.35 28.34
N TRP A 302 -5.67 4.23 29.30
CA TRP A 302 -6.88 4.16 30.11
C TRP A 302 -8.03 4.89 29.45
N PHE A 303 -9.23 4.34 29.62
CA PHE A 303 -10.51 4.95 29.31
C PHE A 303 -11.38 4.93 30.56
N ARG A 304 -12.02 6.05 30.90
CA ARG A 304 -12.93 6.18 32.05
C ARG A 304 -14.26 6.78 31.64
N LYS A 305 -15.36 6.22 32.15
CA LYS A 305 -16.72 6.75 31.98
C LYS A 305 -17.52 6.57 33.25
N ASN A 306 -18.21 7.64 33.63
CA ASN A 306 -19.14 7.61 34.74
C ASN A 306 -20.52 7.16 34.25
N VAL A 307 -21.18 6.32 35.04
CA VAL A 307 -22.57 5.91 34.85
C VAL A 307 -23.34 6.17 36.14
N TYR A 308 -24.64 6.44 36.04
CA TYR A 308 -25.50 6.69 37.19
C TYR A 308 -26.51 5.55 37.31
N ILE A 309 -26.51 4.89 38.47
CA ILE A 309 -27.31 3.69 38.74
C ILE A 309 -28.01 3.89 40.08
N GLU A 310 -29.33 3.82 40.09
CA GLU A 310 -30.13 3.82 41.33
C GLU A 310 -30.70 2.43 41.65
N ASP A 311 -30.90 1.58 40.63
CA ASP A 311 -31.38 0.20 40.79
C ASP A 311 -30.20 -0.73 41.12
N LEU A 312 -30.17 -1.22 42.36
CA LEU A 312 -29.18 -2.20 42.85
C LEU A 312 -29.83 -3.54 43.21
N ASP A 313 -30.97 -3.85 42.61
CA ASP A 313 -31.69 -5.11 42.88
C ASP A 313 -31.11 -6.28 42.09
N PHE A 314 -30.51 -5.99 40.92
CA PHE A 314 -29.99 -7.00 39.99
C PHE A 314 -28.53 -6.80 39.62
N ASP A 315 -27.86 -7.91 39.32
CA ASP A 315 -26.57 -7.89 38.64
C ASP A 315 -26.69 -7.28 37.24
N TYR A 316 -25.60 -6.69 36.78
CA TYR A 316 -25.53 -6.04 35.48
C TYR A 316 -24.69 -6.85 34.49
N THR A 317 -25.05 -6.80 33.22
CA THR A 317 -24.23 -7.32 32.12
C THR A 317 -23.60 -6.16 31.37
N LEU A 318 -22.26 -6.08 31.43
CA LEU A 318 -21.46 -5.16 30.63
C LEU A 318 -21.07 -5.84 29.33
N THR A 319 -21.56 -5.28 28.22
CA THR A 319 -21.16 -5.67 26.87
C THR A 319 -20.24 -4.59 26.31
N ILE A 320 -19.08 -5.00 25.82
CA ILE A 320 -18.18 -4.16 25.02
C ILE A 320 -17.89 -4.92 23.72
N GLY A 321 -17.75 -4.17 22.64
CA GLY A 321 -17.21 -4.69 21.38
C GLY A 321 -15.84 -5.36 21.53
N ALA A 322 -15.23 -5.75 20.42
CA ALA A 322 -13.86 -6.23 20.49
C ALA A 322 -12.90 -5.07 20.80
N ILE A 323 -11.86 -5.36 21.57
CA ILE A 323 -10.80 -4.41 21.94
C ILE A 323 -9.50 -4.99 21.44
N ASP A 324 -8.83 -4.25 20.57
CA ASP A 324 -7.54 -4.58 19.98
C ASP A 324 -6.41 -3.96 20.81
N ASP A 325 -5.37 -4.68 21.26
CA ASP A 325 -5.17 -6.14 21.24
C ASP A 325 -5.63 -6.81 22.55
N MET A 326 -5.43 -6.10 23.65
CA MET A 326 -5.58 -6.59 25.02
C MET A 326 -6.27 -5.56 25.90
N ASP A 327 -6.89 -6.00 26.98
CA ASP A 327 -7.57 -5.11 27.90
C ASP A 327 -7.67 -5.64 29.33
N ALA A 328 -7.91 -4.72 30.25
CA ALA A 328 -8.41 -5.01 31.60
C ALA A 328 -9.53 -4.04 31.94
N THR A 329 -10.70 -4.57 32.29
CA THR A 329 -11.92 -3.81 32.59
C THR A 329 -12.22 -3.84 34.08
N TYR A 330 -12.58 -2.68 34.64
CA TYR A 330 -12.82 -2.45 36.06
C TYR A 330 -14.13 -1.69 36.28
N VAL A 331 -14.79 -2.00 37.40
CA VAL A 331 -15.92 -1.23 37.94
C VAL A 331 -15.63 -0.85 39.37
N ASN A 332 -15.66 0.45 39.68
CA ASN A 332 -15.42 1.00 41.02
C ASN A 332 -14.20 0.39 41.73
N GLY A 333 -13.07 0.27 41.03
CA GLY A 333 -11.82 -0.29 41.57
C GLY A 333 -11.65 -1.81 41.43
N HIS A 334 -12.72 -2.54 41.10
CA HIS A 334 -12.68 -4.00 41.01
C HIS A 334 -12.53 -4.47 39.56
N LYS A 335 -11.52 -5.32 39.28
CA LYS A 335 -11.36 -5.93 37.95
C LYS A 335 -12.50 -6.92 37.70
N VAL A 336 -13.24 -6.71 36.62
CA VAL A 336 -14.40 -7.55 36.24
C VAL A 336 -14.12 -8.43 35.01
N GLY A 337 -13.06 -8.13 34.25
CA GLY A 337 -12.68 -8.93 33.10
C GLY A 337 -11.56 -8.32 32.25
N GLY A 338 -11.41 -8.85 31.04
CA GLY A 338 -10.43 -8.46 30.03
C GLY A 338 -9.58 -9.62 29.54
N PHE A 339 -8.87 -9.41 28.43
CA PHE A 339 -8.00 -10.42 27.82
C PHE A 339 -6.55 -9.94 27.71
N ALA A 340 -5.63 -10.87 27.83
CA ALA A 340 -4.19 -10.63 27.73
C ALA A 340 -3.54 -11.66 26.81
N GLY A 341 -2.44 -11.29 26.15
CA GLY A 341 -1.78 -12.13 25.15
C GLY A 341 -2.42 -12.06 23.76
N ALA A 342 -1.83 -12.77 22.80
CA ALA A 342 -2.21 -12.70 21.39
C ALA A 342 -3.53 -13.45 21.09
N GLY A 343 -4.22 -13.02 20.03
CA GLY A 343 -5.36 -13.74 19.44
C GLY A 343 -6.73 -13.40 20.03
N GLN A 344 -6.86 -12.29 20.77
CA GLN A 344 -8.12 -11.85 21.40
C GLN A 344 -8.66 -10.52 20.86
N SER A 345 -7.98 -9.95 19.85
CA SER A 345 -8.28 -8.63 19.25
C SER A 345 -9.66 -8.53 18.61
N SER A 346 -10.22 -9.64 18.13
CA SER A 346 -11.55 -9.70 17.51
C SER A 346 -12.64 -10.25 18.45
N THR A 347 -12.33 -10.52 19.72
CA THR A 347 -13.25 -11.16 20.66
C THR A 347 -14.17 -10.13 21.33
N LYS A 348 -15.49 -10.30 21.27
CA LYS A 348 -16.44 -9.47 22.02
C LYS A 348 -16.25 -9.65 23.54
N ARG A 349 -16.38 -8.60 24.34
CA ARG A 349 -16.36 -8.70 25.81
C ARG A 349 -17.78 -8.71 26.37
N GLU A 350 -18.05 -9.65 27.27
CA GLU A 350 -19.33 -9.72 28.00
C GLU A 350 -19.06 -10.18 29.44
N PHE A 351 -19.38 -9.32 30.42
CA PHE A 351 -19.11 -9.56 31.83
C PHE A 351 -20.39 -9.44 32.65
N THR A 352 -20.69 -10.43 33.48
CA THR A 352 -21.71 -10.29 34.53
C THR A 352 -21.04 -9.66 35.76
N ILE A 353 -21.52 -8.47 36.13
CA ILE A 353 -21.00 -7.66 37.21
C ILE A 353 -21.95 -7.76 38.40
N PRO A 354 -21.50 -8.28 39.54
CA PRO A 354 -22.32 -8.35 40.75
C PRO A 354 -22.81 -6.97 41.17
N LYS A 355 -24.09 -6.88 41.52
CA LYS A 355 -24.71 -5.62 42.01
C LYS A 355 -23.99 -5.00 43.19
N SER A 356 -23.32 -5.82 44.01
CA SER A 356 -22.51 -5.38 45.15
C SER A 356 -21.30 -4.53 44.78
N LEU A 357 -20.88 -4.52 43.51
CA LEU A 357 -19.79 -3.67 43.03
C LEU A 357 -20.28 -2.26 42.64
N PHE A 358 -21.58 -2.04 42.59
CA PHE A 358 -22.18 -0.73 42.31
C PHE A 358 -22.66 -0.05 43.60
N VAL A 359 -22.71 1.27 43.57
CA VAL A 359 -23.29 2.13 44.60
C VAL A 359 -24.44 2.93 44.01
N SER A 360 -25.39 3.37 44.85
CA SER A 360 -26.48 4.24 44.38
C SER A 360 -25.89 5.58 43.92
N GLY A 361 -26.34 6.07 42.77
CA GLY A 361 -25.80 7.26 42.12
C GLY A 361 -24.60 6.97 41.22
N LYS A 362 -23.53 7.75 41.36
CA LYS A 362 -22.39 7.74 40.44
C LYS A 362 -21.54 6.48 40.61
N ASN A 363 -21.20 5.84 39.50
CA ASN A 363 -20.28 4.71 39.40
C ASN A 363 -19.29 4.95 38.25
N THR A 364 -18.14 4.27 38.26
CA THR A 364 -17.09 4.41 37.25
C THR A 364 -16.80 3.07 36.59
N ILE A 365 -16.81 3.06 35.25
CA ILE A 365 -16.25 1.99 34.43
C ILE A 365 -14.91 2.48 33.91
N ALA A 366 -13.86 1.70 34.15
CA ALA A 366 -12.50 1.99 33.68
C ALA A 366 -11.97 0.82 32.84
N ILE A 367 -11.36 1.10 31.70
CA ILE A 367 -10.81 0.11 30.78
C ILE A 367 -9.37 0.51 30.47
N ARG A 368 -8.40 -0.37 30.72
CA ARG A 368 -7.05 -0.22 30.20
C ARG A 368 -6.93 -1.05 28.94
N ALA A 369 -6.81 -0.42 27.77
CA ALA A 369 -6.49 -1.10 26.53
C ALA A 369 -4.98 -1.06 26.30
N VAL A 370 -4.43 -2.12 25.72
CA VAL A 370 -3.02 -2.22 25.33
C VAL A 370 -2.95 -2.63 23.86
N ASP A 371 -2.33 -1.76 23.06
CA ASP A 371 -2.04 -1.98 21.64
C ASP A 371 -0.53 -2.17 21.47
N ILE A 372 -0.13 -3.26 20.83
CA ILE A 372 1.28 -3.58 20.61
C ILE A 372 1.71 -3.43 19.15
N GLY A 373 0.78 -3.02 18.28
CA GLY A 373 1.05 -2.65 16.90
C GLY A 373 -0.10 -2.95 15.97
N GLY A 374 -0.27 -2.11 14.96
CA GLY A 374 -1.45 -2.13 14.10
C GLY A 374 -2.45 -1.08 14.56
N PRO A 375 -3.67 -1.05 14.00
CA PRO A 375 -4.69 -0.07 14.39
C PRO A 375 -5.45 -0.45 15.68
N GLY A 376 -5.01 0.04 16.85
CA GLY A 376 -5.72 -0.13 18.12
C GLY A 376 -7.15 0.46 18.09
N SER A 377 -8.16 -0.38 18.31
CA SER A 377 -9.57 0.03 18.21
C SER A 377 -10.53 -0.69 19.16
N PHE A 378 -11.64 -0.01 19.47
CA PHE A 378 -12.87 -0.61 20.01
C PHE A 378 -13.85 -0.83 18.87
N THR A 379 -14.32 -2.05 18.65
CA THR A 379 -15.23 -2.40 17.53
C THR A 379 -16.53 -3.03 17.99
N GLY A 380 -17.65 -2.34 17.78
CA GLY A 380 -18.99 -2.80 18.16
C GLY A 380 -19.58 -2.07 19.37
N PRO A 381 -20.85 -2.35 19.73
CA PRO A 381 -21.58 -1.58 20.73
C PRO A 381 -21.04 -1.77 22.15
N MET A 382 -21.16 -0.72 22.96
CA MET A 382 -20.81 -0.71 24.39
C MET A 382 -22.05 -0.34 25.20
N GLN A 383 -22.43 -1.18 26.17
CA GLN A 383 -23.66 -1.01 26.95
C GLN A 383 -23.61 -1.74 28.29
N LEU A 384 -24.38 -1.24 29.26
CA LEU A 384 -24.70 -1.93 30.50
C LEU A 384 -26.20 -2.26 30.52
N THR A 385 -26.54 -3.50 30.90
CA THR A 385 -27.95 -3.96 30.98
C THR A 385 -28.21 -4.73 32.26
N ASN A 386 -29.46 -4.86 32.71
CA ASN A 386 -29.82 -5.74 33.82
C ASN A 386 -31.10 -6.57 33.51
N LYS A 387 -31.43 -7.50 34.41
CA LYS A 387 -32.61 -8.37 34.25
C LYS A 387 -33.96 -7.65 34.39
N ALA A 388 -33.98 -6.45 34.98
CA ALA A 388 -35.17 -5.59 35.03
C ALA A 388 -35.43 -4.86 33.70
N GLY A 389 -34.55 -5.03 32.71
CA GLY A 389 -34.66 -4.37 31.41
C GLY A 389 -34.02 -2.97 31.39
N LEU A 390 -33.24 -2.59 32.41
CA LEU A 390 -32.46 -1.36 32.35
C LEU A 390 -31.42 -1.45 31.23
N TYR A 391 -31.26 -0.37 30.50
CA TYR A 391 -30.30 -0.22 29.41
C TYR A 391 -29.58 1.12 29.54
N ILE A 392 -28.26 1.09 29.69
CA ILE A 392 -27.40 2.27 29.77
C ILE A 392 -26.40 2.21 28.60
N PRO A 393 -26.51 3.10 27.59
CA PRO A 393 -25.57 3.15 26.49
C PRO A 393 -24.21 3.69 26.95
N LEU A 394 -23.13 3.04 26.54
CA LEU A 394 -21.77 3.47 26.87
C LEU A 394 -21.01 4.04 25.67
N ASN A 395 -21.59 4.05 24.47
CA ASN A 395 -21.00 4.70 23.30
C ASN A 395 -20.84 6.23 23.48
N GLY A 396 -20.01 6.85 22.64
CA GLY A 396 -19.74 8.29 22.63
C GLY A 396 -18.51 8.64 23.46
N ASN A 397 -18.53 9.81 24.11
CA ASN A 397 -17.37 10.35 24.81
C ASN A 397 -16.93 9.46 26.01
N TRP A 398 -15.64 9.15 26.03
CA TRP A 398 -14.88 8.56 27.14
C TRP A 398 -13.69 9.45 27.45
N LYS A 399 -13.34 9.57 28.73
CA LYS A 399 -12.09 10.21 29.11
C LYS A 399 -10.94 9.24 28.87
N TYR A 400 -9.79 9.71 28.40
CA TYR A 400 -8.63 8.84 28.19
C TYR A 400 -7.31 9.42 28.70
N LYS A 401 -6.36 8.51 28.97
CA LYS A 401 -5.00 8.83 29.39
C LYS A 401 -4.02 7.75 28.93
N LEU A 402 -3.01 8.17 28.17
CA LEU A 402 -1.87 7.33 27.81
C LEU A 402 -0.92 7.20 29.02
N VAL A 403 -0.57 5.97 29.38
CA VAL A 403 0.23 5.65 30.58
C VAL A 403 1.50 4.85 30.27
N ALA A 404 1.62 4.31 29.06
CA ALA A 404 2.87 3.73 28.55
C ALA A 404 2.92 3.78 27.03
N GLU A 405 4.11 3.83 26.44
CA GLU A 405 4.34 3.66 25.00
C GLU A 405 5.39 2.60 24.72
N ILE A 406 5.31 2.01 23.53
CA ILE A 406 6.34 1.12 23.00
C ILE A 406 7.28 1.91 22.10
N TYR A 407 8.57 1.85 22.42
CA TYR A 407 9.65 2.41 21.60
C TYR A 407 10.81 1.43 21.55
N GLN A 408 11.39 1.20 20.35
CA GLN A 408 12.49 0.24 20.15
C GLN A 408 12.26 -1.11 20.87
N ASN A 409 11.05 -1.67 20.74
CA ASN A 409 10.61 -2.94 21.33
C ASN A 409 10.61 -3.01 22.88
N ASN A 410 10.54 -1.88 23.57
CA ASN A 410 10.36 -1.83 25.02
C ASN A 410 9.18 -0.95 25.41
N PHE A 411 8.48 -1.33 26.49
CA PHE A 411 7.53 -0.48 27.17
C PHE A 411 8.26 0.57 27.99
N TYR A 412 7.82 1.82 27.86
CA TYR A 412 8.21 2.92 28.72
C TYR A 412 7.00 3.36 29.52
N LEU A 413 7.07 3.17 30.83
CA LEU A 413 5.96 3.39 31.76
C LEU A 413 6.00 4.83 32.28
N TYR A 414 5.00 5.63 31.90
CA TYR A 414 4.88 7.03 32.35
C TYR A 414 4.17 7.14 33.70
N GLY A 415 3.26 6.20 33.97
CA GLY A 415 2.29 6.30 35.04
C GLY A 415 1.18 7.29 34.71
N ILE A 416 0.24 7.45 35.63
CA ILE A 416 -1.01 8.17 35.41
C ILE A 416 -0.94 9.69 35.71
N GLU A 417 -0.02 10.10 36.59
CA GLU A 417 0.16 11.52 36.97
C GLU A 417 0.94 12.34 35.94
N LYS A 418 1.78 11.69 35.13
CA LYS A 418 2.68 12.39 34.21
C LYS A 418 2.02 12.56 32.84
N SER A 419 2.31 13.65 32.16
CA SER A 419 1.67 14.00 30.88
C SER A 419 2.67 13.92 29.73
N ASN A 420 2.22 13.40 28.59
CA ASN A 420 3.03 13.34 27.37
C ASN A 420 3.22 14.71 26.71
N LYS A 421 2.66 15.78 27.28
CA LYS A 421 2.82 17.16 26.78
C LYS A 421 4.27 17.63 26.77
N GLU A 422 5.16 17.03 27.57
CA GLU A 422 6.61 17.33 27.54
C GLU A 422 7.37 16.65 26.40
N LYS A 423 6.74 15.74 25.64
CA LYS A 423 7.29 15.16 24.41
C LYS A 423 7.19 16.21 23.29
N SER A 424 7.99 17.27 23.41
CA SER A 424 8.21 18.24 22.33
C SER A 424 9.01 17.56 21.23
N THR A 425 8.32 16.76 20.41
CA THR A 425 8.67 16.28 19.05
C THR A 425 7.88 15.01 18.77
N THR A 426 6.99 15.11 17.79
CA THR A 426 6.24 13.97 17.25
C THR A 426 7.23 12.94 16.71
N VAL A 427 7.27 11.76 17.32
CA VAL A 427 7.97 10.62 16.71
C VAL A 427 7.10 10.17 15.55
N VAL A 428 7.46 10.56 14.32
CA VAL A 428 6.83 9.94 13.15
C VAL A 428 7.33 8.50 13.11
N LYS A 429 6.52 7.54 13.57
CA LYS A 429 6.78 6.11 13.39
C LYS A 429 6.93 5.86 11.89
N ILE A 430 8.04 5.26 11.45
CA ILE A 430 8.20 4.94 10.03
C ILE A 430 7.29 3.76 9.72
N HIS A 431 6.25 3.97 8.93
CA HIS A 431 5.28 2.95 8.52
C HIS A 431 5.08 3.01 6.99
N PRO A 432 4.60 1.93 6.33
CA PRO A 432 4.54 1.83 4.87
C PRO A 432 3.53 2.76 4.20
N LYS A 433 2.74 3.53 4.96
CA LYS A 433 1.78 4.51 4.41
C LYS A 433 2.33 5.93 4.35
N LEU A 434 3.49 6.21 4.94
CA LEU A 434 4.10 7.54 4.86
C LEU A 434 4.42 7.91 3.41
N PRO A 435 4.23 9.18 3.00
CA PRO A 435 4.62 9.63 1.68
C PRO A 435 6.08 9.30 1.36
N SER A 436 6.34 8.89 0.11
CA SER A 436 7.66 8.54 -0.43
C SER A 436 8.40 7.35 0.19
N VAL A 437 7.93 6.80 1.31
CA VAL A 437 8.71 5.83 2.09
C VAL A 437 9.03 4.53 1.34
N LEU A 438 8.12 4.11 0.47
CA LEU A 438 8.26 2.91 -0.37
C LEU A 438 8.90 3.23 -1.72
N TYR A 439 8.64 4.41 -2.28
CA TYR A 439 9.38 4.89 -3.44
C TYR A 439 10.88 4.83 -3.16
N ASN A 440 11.30 5.43 -2.05
CA ASN A 440 12.68 5.54 -1.64
C ASN A 440 13.38 4.18 -1.45
N ALA A 441 12.65 3.20 -0.92
CA ALA A 441 13.23 1.93 -0.50
C ALA A 441 12.97 0.76 -1.48
N MET A 442 11.94 0.84 -2.30
CA MET A 442 11.49 -0.29 -3.14
C MET A 442 11.34 0.04 -4.63
N ILE A 443 11.39 1.32 -5.03
CA ILE A 443 11.32 1.77 -6.44
C ILE A 443 12.61 2.45 -6.88
N HIS A 444 13.06 3.47 -6.15
CA HIS A 444 14.30 4.19 -6.40
C HIS A 444 15.52 3.28 -6.62
N PRO A 445 15.78 2.23 -5.79
CA PRO A 445 16.95 1.38 -6.01
C PRO A 445 16.84 0.46 -7.23
N LEU A 446 15.67 0.40 -7.89
CA LEU A 446 15.49 -0.28 -9.19
C LEU A 446 15.89 0.61 -10.36
N ILE A 447 16.03 1.92 -10.15
CA ILE A 447 16.37 2.89 -11.20
C ILE A 447 17.89 2.87 -11.39
N PRO A 448 18.43 2.72 -12.62
CA PRO A 448 17.74 2.79 -13.91
C PRO A 448 17.65 1.44 -14.64
N TYR A 449 17.26 0.34 -13.98
CA TYR A 449 17.07 -0.94 -14.68
C TYR A 449 16.15 -0.76 -15.89
N THR A 450 16.61 -1.23 -17.03
CA THR A 450 15.88 -1.05 -18.30
C THR A 450 14.68 -2.00 -18.31
N ILE A 451 13.48 -1.42 -18.36
CA ILE A 451 12.20 -2.14 -18.38
C ILE A 451 11.45 -1.82 -19.67
N LYS A 452 10.62 -2.75 -20.13
CA LYS A 452 9.64 -2.53 -21.19
C LYS A 452 8.47 -1.69 -20.71
N GLY A 453 8.03 -1.85 -19.46
CA GLY A 453 6.85 -1.18 -18.93
C GLY A 453 6.53 -1.58 -17.49
N ALA A 454 5.46 -1.00 -16.96
CA ALA A 454 4.98 -1.27 -15.61
C ALA A 454 3.51 -1.70 -15.60
N ILE A 455 3.19 -2.63 -14.69
CA ILE A 455 1.82 -3.01 -14.32
C ILE A 455 1.54 -2.62 -12.86
N TRP A 456 0.35 -2.09 -12.60
CA TRP A 456 0.00 -1.49 -11.32
C TRP A 456 -1.37 -1.93 -10.82
N TYR A 457 -1.47 -2.38 -9.57
CA TYR A 457 -2.77 -2.65 -8.95
C TYR A 457 -2.80 -2.08 -7.52
N GLN A 458 -3.42 -0.90 -7.42
CA GLN A 458 -3.65 -0.19 -6.18
C GLN A 458 -4.80 0.79 -6.35
N GLY A 459 -5.44 1.12 -5.24
CA GLY A 459 -6.36 2.24 -5.12
C GLY A 459 -7.22 2.13 -3.86
N GLU A 460 -7.39 0.93 -3.32
CA GLU A 460 -8.30 0.65 -2.22
C GLU A 460 -7.98 1.47 -0.97
N GLU A 461 -6.70 1.72 -0.67
CA GLU A 461 -6.25 2.56 0.45
C GLU A 461 -6.51 4.07 0.24
N ASN A 462 -6.88 4.49 -0.97
CA ASN A 462 -7.16 5.88 -1.31
C ASN A 462 -8.65 6.15 -1.60
N VAL A 463 -9.56 5.18 -1.39
CA VAL A 463 -10.99 5.30 -1.73
C VAL A 463 -11.62 6.57 -1.13
N SER A 464 -11.35 6.86 0.14
CA SER A 464 -11.86 8.05 0.85
C SER A 464 -11.27 9.37 0.38
N ARG A 465 -10.19 9.34 -0.42
CA ARG A 465 -9.43 10.50 -0.91
C ARG A 465 -9.39 10.57 -2.44
N SER A 466 -10.47 10.14 -3.10
CA SER A 466 -10.56 10.07 -4.56
C SER A 466 -10.19 11.36 -5.31
N GLU A 467 -10.55 12.54 -4.81
CA GLU A 467 -10.16 13.83 -5.42
C GLU A 467 -8.65 14.10 -5.34
N GLN A 468 -8.01 13.77 -4.22
CA GLN A 468 -6.55 13.82 -4.10
C GLN A 468 -5.90 12.81 -5.06
N TYR A 469 -6.45 11.59 -5.11
CA TYR A 469 -5.98 10.52 -5.99
C TYR A 469 -6.03 10.88 -7.48
N LYS A 470 -7.08 11.60 -7.91
CA LYS A 470 -7.27 12.08 -9.29
C LYS A 470 -6.10 12.93 -9.79
N ARG A 471 -5.40 13.64 -8.90
CA ARG A 471 -4.17 14.39 -9.21
C ARG A 471 -2.91 13.56 -8.97
N LEU A 472 -2.86 12.87 -7.84
CA LEU A 472 -1.67 12.16 -7.34
C LEU A 472 -1.26 10.96 -8.20
N PHE A 473 -2.20 10.10 -8.60
CA PHE A 473 -1.85 8.89 -9.37
C PHE A 473 -1.28 9.21 -10.78
N PRO A 474 -1.89 10.11 -11.59
CA PRO A 474 -1.27 10.58 -12.83
C PRO A 474 0.11 11.23 -12.63
N ALA A 475 0.31 11.92 -11.51
CA ALA A 475 1.60 12.52 -11.16
C ALA A 475 2.67 11.47 -10.84
N MET A 476 2.33 10.42 -10.09
CA MET A 476 3.23 9.29 -9.82
C MET A 476 3.70 8.61 -11.12
N ILE A 477 2.79 8.36 -12.07
CA ILE A 477 3.14 7.74 -13.36
C ILE A 477 4.18 8.60 -14.12
N LYS A 478 3.96 9.92 -14.17
CA LYS A 478 4.88 10.86 -14.83
C LYS A 478 6.22 10.96 -14.10
N ASP A 479 6.18 10.93 -12.76
CA ASP A 479 7.37 10.96 -11.92
C ASP A 479 8.25 9.74 -12.19
N TRP A 480 7.69 8.52 -12.13
CA TRP A 480 8.46 7.31 -12.44
C TRP A 480 9.10 7.36 -13.83
N ARG A 481 8.34 7.72 -14.87
CA ARG A 481 8.88 7.89 -16.22
C ARG A 481 10.02 8.91 -16.29
N THR A 482 9.88 10.02 -15.58
CA THR A 482 10.92 11.06 -15.49
C THR A 482 12.18 10.51 -14.80
N LYS A 483 12.02 9.76 -13.71
CA LYS A 483 13.14 9.20 -12.93
C LYS A 483 13.88 8.09 -13.67
N TRP A 484 13.16 7.27 -14.44
CA TRP A 484 13.74 6.30 -15.37
C TRP A 484 14.33 6.93 -16.64
N ASN A 485 13.97 8.19 -16.93
CA ASN A 485 14.24 8.85 -18.20
C ASN A 485 13.72 8.04 -19.41
N ASP A 486 12.50 7.51 -19.28
CA ASP A 486 11.82 6.73 -20.31
C ASP A 486 10.30 6.89 -20.21
N ASN A 487 9.61 6.89 -21.36
CA ASN A 487 8.16 7.02 -21.46
C ASN A 487 7.48 5.66 -21.66
N PHE A 488 7.89 4.67 -20.87
CA PHE A 488 7.43 3.29 -20.95
C PHE A 488 5.90 3.14 -20.72
N PRO A 489 5.25 2.15 -21.36
CA PRO A 489 3.87 1.76 -21.10
C PRO A 489 3.55 1.52 -19.62
N PHE A 490 2.44 2.08 -19.14
CA PHE A 490 1.98 1.92 -17.76
C PHE A 490 0.54 1.42 -17.73
N TYR A 491 0.34 0.17 -17.34
CA TYR A 491 -0.97 -0.47 -17.31
C TYR A 491 -1.45 -0.68 -15.88
N PHE A 492 -2.66 -0.26 -15.57
CA PHE A 492 -3.18 -0.34 -14.21
C PHE A 492 -4.54 -1.02 -14.15
N VAL A 493 -4.91 -1.47 -12.96
CA VAL A 493 -6.18 -2.16 -12.71
C VAL A 493 -7.12 -1.24 -11.96
N GLN A 494 -8.32 -1.02 -12.52
CA GLN A 494 -9.40 -0.33 -11.83
C GLN A 494 -9.83 -1.15 -10.61
N ILE A 495 -10.05 -0.51 -9.45
CA ILE A 495 -10.42 -1.24 -8.25
C ILE A 495 -11.74 -2.00 -8.43
N ALA A 496 -11.81 -3.20 -7.85
CA ALA A 496 -12.97 -4.05 -7.96
C ALA A 496 -14.12 -3.55 -7.07
N PRO A 497 -15.38 -3.89 -7.39
CA PRO A 497 -16.49 -3.66 -6.47
C PRO A 497 -16.29 -4.38 -5.13
N PHE A 498 -16.42 -3.63 -4.04
CA PHE A 498 -16.30 -4.11 -2.66
C PHE A 498 -17.18 -3.26 -1.74
N GLN A 499 -17.70 -3.81 -0.65
CA GLN A 499 -18.54 -3.07 0.30
C GLN A 499 -17.68 -2.38 1.38
N TYR A 500 -17.40 -1.09 1.23
CA TYR A 500 -16.56 -0.36 2.20
C TYR A 500 -17.30 0.00 3.50
N HIS A 501 -18.61 0.21 3.41
CA HIS A 501 -19.43 0.74 4.52
C HIS A 501 -20.67 -0.12 4.82
N GLY A 502 -20.48 -1.44 4.93
CA GLY A 502 -21.59 -2.37 5.23
C GLY A 502 -22.69 -2.44 4.15
N GLY A 503 -22.45 -1.83 2.98
CA GLY A 503 -23.41 -1.73 1.89
C GLY A 503 -24.39 -0.56 2.00
N ASP A 504 -24.18 0.39 2.92
CA ASP A 504 -24.94 1.64 2.93
C ASP A 504 -24.59 2.51 1.72
N ARG A 505 -25.53 2.57 0.78
CA ARG A 505 -25.39 3.29 -0.47
C ARG A 505 -25.13 4.80 -0.29
N SER A 506 -25.61 5.39 0.81
CA SER A 506 -25.39 6.82 1.08
C SER A 506 -23.92 7.13 1.38
N LEU A 507 -23.13 6.12 1.73
CA LEU A 507 -21.71 6.21 2.07
C LEU A 507 -20.79 5.70 0.95
N ASP A 508 -21.32 5.27 -0.21
CA ASP A 508 -20.52 4.75 -1.32
C ASP A 508 -19.43 5.74 -1.78
N GLN A 509 -18.19 5.27 -1.94
CA GLN A 509 -17.05 6.12 -2.31
C GLN A 509 -16.20 5.57 -3.47
N SER A 510 -16.17 4.25 -3.67
CA SER A 510 -15.25 3.60 -4.61
C SER A 510 -15.51 3.96 -6.07
N GLN A 511 -16.74 4.35 -6.44
CA GLN A 511 -17.08 4.85 -7.77
C GLN A 511 -16.32 6.12 -8.13
N LYS A 512 -16.06 7.01 -7.17
CA LYS A 512 -15.26 8.22 -7.38
C LYS A 512 -13.79 7.89 -7.62
N LEU A 513 -13.25 6.89 -6.90
CA LEU A 513 -11.89 6.42 -7.14
C LEU A 513 -11.76 5.72 -8.50
N ARG A 514 -12.73 4.86 -8.88
CA ARG A 514 -12.75 4.23 -10.21
C ARG A 514 -12.80 5.27 -11.33
N GLU A 515 -13.52 6.36 -11.11
CA GLU A 515 -13.54 7.51 -12.01
C GLU A 515 -12.19 8.25 -12.05
N ALA A 516 -11.52 8.42 -10.92
CA ALA A 516 -10.15 8.97 -10.87
C ALA A 516 -9.17 8.06 -11.66
N GLN A 517 -9.29 6.74 -11.53
CA GLN A 517 -8.51 5.77 -12.31
C GLN A 517 -8.85 5.84 -13.81
N ARG A 518 -10.13 5.96 -14.19
CA ARG A 518 -10.53 6.19 -15.58
C ARG A 518 -9.94 7.48 -16.14
N ASN A 519 -9.95 8.56 -15.37
CA ASN A 519 -9.36 9.84 -15.76
C ASN A 519 -7.83 9.76 -15.94
N ALA A 520 -7.14 8.86 -15.25
CA ALA A 520 -5.71 8.64 -15.44
C ALA A 520 -5.35 8.16 -16.86
N LEU A 521 -6.32 7.63 -17.63
CA LEU A 521 -6.13 7.30 -19.06
C LEU A 521 -5.83 8.53 -19.94
N LYS A 522 -6.06 9.75 -19.44
CA LYS A 522 -5.62 10.99 -20.12
C LYS A 522 -4.09 11.10 -20.17
N VAL A 523 -3.35 10.36 -19.33
CA VAL A 523 -1.89 10.25 -19.44
C VAL A 523 -1.55 9.32 -20.60
N LYS A 524 -0.69 9.79 -21.54
CA LYS A 524 -0.26 9.00 -22.70
C LYS A 524 0.41 7.68 -22.30
N ASN A 525 0.38 6.69 -23.19
CA ASN A 525 0.96 5.35 -23.00
C ASN A 525 0.42 4.65 -21.75
N THR A 526 -0.85 4.84 -21.43
CA THR A 526 -1.53 4.13 -20.34
C THR A 526 -2.63 3.22 -20.85
N GLY A 527 -3.06 2.31 -19.99
CA GLY A 527 -4.19 1.41 -20.21
C GLY A 527 -4.75 0.94 -18.88
N MET A 528 -6.05 0.65 -18.85
CA MET A 528 -6.76 0.30 -17.64
C MET A 528 -7.51 -1.02 -17.82
N VAL A 529 -7.32 -1.95 -16.89
CA VAL A 529 -8.13 -3.16 -16.79
C VAL A 529 -9.35 -2.85 -15.93
N VAL A 530 -10.54 -3.08 -16.49
CA VAL A 530 -11.82 -3.01 -15.75
C VAL A 530 -12.05 -4.34 -15.04
N THR A 531 -12.50 -4.30 -13.79
CA THR A 531 -12.68 -5.48 -12.91
C THR A 531 -14.10 -5.62 -12.35
N LEU A 532 -15.05 -4.81 -12.82
CA LEU A 532 -16.43 -4.82 -12.32
C LEU A 532 -17.09 -6.20 -12.35
N ASP A 533 -16.69 -7.07 -13.29
CA ASP A 533 -17.28 -8.39 -13.54
C ASP A 533 -16.63 -9.53 -12.73
N ILE A 534 -15.51 -9.26 -12.06
CA ILE A 534 -14.71 -10.27 -11.35
C ILE A 534 -14.47 -9.92 -9.89
N GLY A 535 -15.05 -8.82 -9.39
CA GLY A 535 -15.00 -8.44 -7.98
C GLY A 535 -15.84 -9.32 -7.05
N ASN A 536 -15.62 -9.18 -5.75
CA ASN A 536 -16.41 -9.83 -4.71
C ASN A 536 -16.82 -8.77 -3.67
N PHE A 537 -18.12 -8.63 -3.42
CA PHE A 537 -18.61 -7.60 -2.50
C PHE A 537 -18.18 -7.82 -1.05
N ASN A 538 -17.86 -9.05 -0.66
CA ASN A 538 -17.47 -9.42 0.70
C ASN A 538 -15.96 -9.67 0.83
N ASN A 539 -15.22 -9.66 -0.27
CA ASN A 539 -13.77 -9.80 -0.26
C ASN A 539 -13.12 -8.79 -1.22
N ILE A 540 -12.31 -7.89 -0.67
CA ILE A 540 -11.61 -6.83 -1.39
C ILE A 540 -10.53 -7.36 -2.35
N HIS A 541 -10.17 -8.64 -2.24
CA HIS A 541 -9.23 -9.34 -3.10
C HIS A 541 -9.96 -10.28 -4.08
N PRO A 542 -10.18 -9.88 -5.34
CA PRO A 542 -10.76 -10.75 -6.36
C PRO A 542 -9.96 -12.04 -6.54
N SER A 543 -10.63 -13.19 -6.46
CA SER A 543 -9.99 -14.51 -6.62
C SER A 543 -9.62 -14.84 -8.06
N ASN A 544 -10.30 -14.24 -9.05
CA ASN A 544 -10.02 -14.40 -10.48
C ASN A 544 -8.86 -13.48 -10.92
N LYS A 545 -7.65 -13.77 -10.43
CA LYS A 545 -6.42 -13.07 -10.86
C LYS A 545 -5.99 -13.45 -12.28
N GLN A 546 -6.48 -14.57 -12.82
CA GLN A 546 -6.25 -15.00 -14.19
C GLN A 546 -6.69 -13.92 -15.17
N ASP A 547 -7.93 -13.43 -15.05
CA ASP A 547 -8.45 -12.44 -15.98
C ASP A 547 -7.79 -11.07 -15.81
N ILE A 548 -7.39 -10.71 -14.59
CA ILE A 548 -6.59 -9.50 -14.34
C ILE A 548 -5.27 -9.57 -15.10
N GLY A 549 -4.48 -10.63 -14.91
CA GLY A 549 -3.20 -10.80 -15.61
C GLY A 549 -3.36 -10.91 -17.13
N LYS A 550 -4.36 -11.65 -17.62
CA LYS A 550 -4.65 -11.76 -19.06
C LYS A 550 -5.05 -10.42 -19.68
N ARG A 551 -5.87 -9.61 -19.00
CA ARG A 551 -6.29 -8.29 -19.49
C ARG A 551 -5.13 -7.30 -19.50
N LEU A 552 -4.26 -7.32 -18.48
CA LEU A 552 -3.02 -6.54 -18.47
C LEU A 552 -2.11 -6.93 -19.64
N ALA A 553 -1.94 -8.23 -19.88
CA ALA A 553 -1.15 -8.72 -21.01
C ALA A 553 -1.79 -8.38 -22.35
N GLY A 554 -3.12 -8.40 -22.45
CA GLY A 554 -3.87 -7.95 -23.61
C GLY A 554 -3.59 -6.49 -23.97
N LEU A 555 -3.55 -5.60 -22.96
CA LEU A 555 -3.15 -4.19 -23.17
C LEU A 555 -1.76 -4.09 -23.79
N ALA A 556 -0.77 -4.80 -23.23
CA ALA A 556 0.59 -4.82 -23.74
C ALA A 556 0.67 -5.39 -25.17
N LEU A 557 0.05 -6.55 -25.41
CA LEU A 557 0.01 -7.20 -26.73
C LEU A 557 -0.58 -6.28 -27.81
N ALA A 558 -1.68 -5.59 -27.49
CA ALA A 558 -2.36 -4.70 -28.42
C ALA A 558 -1.55 -3.44 -28.72
N LYS A 559 -1.03 -2.80 -27.67
CA LYS A 559 -0.45 -1.45 -27.76
C LYS A 559 1.06 -1.45 -28.06
N ASP A 560 1.79 -2.48 -27.62
CA ASP A 560 3.26 -2.49 -27.66
C ASP A 560 3.85 -3.57 -28.57
N TYR A 561 3.07 -4.59 -28.92
CA TYR A 561 3.52 -5.71 -29.75
C TYR A 561 2.70 -5.89 -31.04
N GLY A 562 1.85 -4.92 -31.37
CA GLY A 562 1.14 -4.86 -32.65
C GLY A 562 0.13 -6.00 -32.89
N LYS A 563 -0.30 -6.71 -31.83
CA LYS A 563 -1.30 -7.78 -31.97
C LYS A 563 -2.68 -7.16 -32.13
N SER A 564 -3.40 -7.55 -33.19
CA SER A 564 -4.76 -7.06 -33.44
C SER A 564 -5.75 -7.73 -32.47
N LEU A 565 -6.02 -7.09 -31.33
CA LEU A 565 -7.00 -7.56 -30.34
C LEU A 565 -7.71 -6.39 -29.63
N ILE A 566 -8.94 -6.62 -29.20
CA ILE A 566 -9.67 -5.70 -28.33
C ILE A 566 -9.20 -5.91 -26.89
N SER A 567 -8.46 -4.93 -26.36
CA SER A 567 -7.75 -5.04 -25.07
C SER A 567 -8.43 -4.31 -23.92
N SER A 568 -9.56 -3.64 -24.16
CA SER A 568 -10.38 -2.97 -23.15
C SER A 568 -11.85 -3.25 -23.41
N GLY A 569 -12.67 -3.22 -22.36
CA GLY A 569 -14.11 -3.09 -22.49
C GLY A 569 -14.53 -1.64 -22.82
N PRO A 570 -15.83 -1.40 -23.04
CA PRO A 570 -16.35 -0.10 -23.43
C PRO A 570 -15.96 1.02 -22.45
N LEU A 571 -15.41 2.12 -22.97
CA LEU A 571 -15.10 3.32 -22.19
C LEU A 571 -15.96 4.48 -22.69
N PHE A 572 -16.60 5.20 -21.76
CA PHE A 572 -17.43 6.35 -22.12
C PHE A 572 -16.65 7.36 -22.96
N LYS A 573 -17.20 7.71 -24.11
CA LYS A 573 -16.61 8.64 -25.08
C LYS A 573 -17.38 9.95 -25.15
N SER A 574 -18.69 9.86 -25.36
CA SER A 574 -19.52 11.06 -25.57
C SER A 574 -20.97 10.84 -25.18
N LEU A 575 -21.64 11.95 -24.88
CA LEU A 575 -23.05 12.03 -24.57
C LEU A 575 -23.72 13.01 -25.53
N LYS A 576 -24.85 12.61 -26.11
CA LYS A 576 -25.74 13.48 -26.89
C LYS A 576 -27.16 13.42 -26.33
N VAL A 577 -27.76 14.57 -26.09
CA VAL A 577 -29.18 14.67 -25.74
C VAL A 577 -30.01 14.75 -27.02
N SER A 578 -31.08 13.95 -27.10
CA SER A 578 -32.06 13.98 -28.17
C SER A 578 -33.44 13.89 -27.55
N GLU A 579 -34.19 14.99 -27.57
CA GLU A 579 -35.47 15.12 -26.88
C GLU A 579 -35.33 14.77 -25.38
N SER A 580 -36.10 13.78 -24.89
CA SER A 580 -36.06 13.28 -23.51
C SER A 580 -35.09 12.09 -23.32
N LYS A 581 -34.19 11.85 -24.27
CA LYS A 581 -33.26 10.72 -24.26
C LYS A 581 -31.81 11.17 -24.23
N ILE A 582 -30.97 10.39 -23.57
CA ILE A 582 -29.52 10.47 -23.65
C ILE A 582 -29.01 9.34 -24.56
N ILE A 583 -28.12 9.66 -25.49
CA ILE A 583 -27.43 8.70 -26.35
C ILE A 583 -25.95 8.73 -25.96
N LEU A 584 -25.43 7.57 -25.55
CA LEU A 584 -24.05 7.38 -25.13
C LEU A 584 -23.26 6.62 -26.18
N GLU A 585 -22.06 7.10 -26.47
CA GLU A 585 -21.08 6.41 -27.30
C GLU A 585 -19.88 5.96 -26.47
N PHE A 586 -19.26 4.87 -26.90
CA PHE A 586 -18.14 4.25 -26.19
C PHE A 586 -16.98 3.97 -27.14
N ASP A 587 -15.77 4.25 -26.69
CA ASP A 587 -14.57 3.66 -27.27
C ASP A 587 -14.47 2.19 -26.85
N TYR A 588 -13.69 1.39 -27.59
CA TYR A 588 -13.50 -0.04 -27.31
C TYR A 588 -14.79 -0.88 -27.30
N ALA A 589 -15.77 -0.48 -28.12
CA ALA A 589 -16.94 -1.30 -28.41
C ALA A 589 -16.58 -2.60 -29.17
N GLY A 590 -15.37 -2.72 -29.72
CA GLY A 590 -14.90 -3.91 -30.42
C GLY A 590 -15.81 -4.25 -31.60
N SER A 591 -16.21 -5.53 -31.69
CA SER A 591 -17.16 -6.01 -32.70
C SER A 591 -18.61 -5.59 -32.42
N GLY A 592 -18.88 -4.94 -31.28
CA GLY A 592 -20.18 -4.40 -30.91
C GLY A 592 -20.40 -4.37 -29.40
N LEU A 593 -21.38 -3.60 -28.94
CA LEU A 593 -21.86 -3.62 -27.57
C LEU A 593 -22.84 -4.78 -27.36
N MET A 594 -22.73 -5.44 -26.22
CA MET A 594 -23.66 -6.46 -25.77
C MET A 594 -24.01 -6.26 -24.30
N THR A 595 -25.01 -7.01 -23.84
CA THR A 595 -25.36 -7.06 -22.43
C THR A 595 -25.39 -8.51 -21.94
N LYS A 596 -25.01 -8.73 -20.69
CA LYS A 596 -25.22 -10.00 -19.99
C LYS A 596 -26.46 -9.85 -19.10
N GLY A 597 -27.58 -10.41 -19.55
CA GLY A 597 -28.88 -10.20 -18.92
C GLY A 597 -29.50 -8.86 -19.33
N ASP A 598 -30.21 -8.20 -18.41
CA ASP A 598 -30.82 -6.90 -18.67
C ASP A 598 -29.79 -5.76 -18.57
N LEU A 599 -29.87 -4.80 -19.51
CA LEU A 599 -29.05 -3.60 -19.48
C LEU A 599 -29.51 -2.66 -18.34
N ARG A 600 -28.76 -2.69 -17.24
CA ARG A 600 -29.09 -2.00 -15.97
C ARG A 600 -27.90 -1.21 -15.42
N GLY A 601 -28.14 -0.42 -14.37
CA GLY A 601 -27.09 0.30 -13.65
C GLY A 601 -26.75 1.68 -14.22
N PHE A 602 -27.59 2.18 -15.14
CA PHE A 602 -27.56 3.55 -15.63
C PHE A 602 -28.46 4.45 -14.80
N GLU A 603 -27.98 5.66 -14.56
CA GLU A 603 -28.74 6.71 -13.91
C GLU A 603 -28.62 8.00 -14.72
N ILE A 604 -29.71 8.77 -14.79
CA ILE A 604 -29.73 10.07 -15.47
C ILE A 604 -30.28 11.15 -14.53
N ALA A 605 -29.84 12.38 -14.73
CA ALA A 605 -30.33 13.56 -14.01
C ALA A 605 -30.54 14.73 -14.96
N GLY A 606 -31.47 15.63 -14.59
CA GLY A 606 -31.58 16.95 -15.21
C GLY A 606 -30.64 17.96 -14.54
N SER A 607 -30.94 19.25 -14.70
CA SER A 607 -30.15 20.35 -14.10
C SER A 607 -30.19 20.41 -12.57
N ASN A 608 -31.13 19.70 -11.94
CA ASN A 608 -31.22 19.60 -10.48
C ASN A 608 -30.33 18.51 -9.88
N GLU A 609 -29.57 17.78 -10.70
CA GLU A 609 -28.60 16.76 -10.29
C GLU A 609 -29.19 15.57 -9.51
N ASN A 610 -30.52 15.46 -9.46
CA ASN A 610 -31.21 14.36 -8.82
C ASN A 610 -31.21 13.15 -9.76
N PHE A 611 -30.20 12.29 -9.60
CA PHE A 611 -30.05 11.06 -10.37
C PHE A 611 -31.15 10.04 -10.07
N VAL A 612 -31.80 9.56 -11.12
CA VAL A 612 -32.79 8.46 -11.08
C VAL A 612 -32.33 7.31 -11.98
N LEU A 613 -32.79 6.09 -11.68
CA LEU A 613 -32.55 4.93 -12.55
C LEU A 613 -33.14 5.17 -13.95
N ALA A 614 -32.35 4.88 -14.97
CA ALA A 614 -32.75 5.00 -16.37
C ALA A 614 -33.08 3.63 -16.98
N ASN A 615 -34.07 3.60 -17.86
CA ASN A 615 -34.21 2.52 -18.82
C ASN A 615 -33.10 2.64 -19.86
N ALA A 616 -32.50 1.53 -20.26
CA ALA A 616 -31.38 1.50 -21.19
C ALA A 616 -31.62 0.47 -22.31
N LYS A 617 -31.23 0.80 -23.54
CA LYS A 617 -31.21 -0.12 -24.69
C LYS A 617 -29.98 0.11 -25.55
N ILE A 618 -29.44 -0.96 -26.14
CA ILE A 618 -28.41 -0.84 -27.18
C ILE A 618 -29.11 -0.68 -28.54
N VAL A 619 -28.78 0.38 -29.27
CA VAL A 619 -29.27 0.67 -30.63
C VAL A 619 -28.09 1.14 -31.46
N ASP A 620 -27.82 0.48 -32.59
CA ASP A 620 -26.73 0.81 -33.51
C ASP A 620 -25.38 1.04 -32.81
N ASN A 621 -25.03 0.13 -31.90
CA ASN A 621 -23.79 0.18 -31.11
C ASN A 621 -23.66 1.39 -30.15
N LYS A 622 -24.79 2.02 -29.80
CA LYS A 622 -24.89 3.10 -28.81
C LYS A 622 -25.83 2.69 -27.69
N VAL A 623 -25.69 3.31 -26.52
CA VAL A 623 -26.64 3.09 -25.41
C VAL A 623 -27.60 4.28 -25.35
N VAL A 624 -28.90 3.99 -25.49
CA VAL A 624 -29.97 4.97 -25.38
C VAL A 624 -30.62 4.87 -24.00
N LEU A 625 -30.64 5.99 -23.28
CA LEU A 625 -31.16 6.12 -21.93
C LEU A 625 -32.39 7.02 -21.87
N TYR A 626 -33.37 6.67 -21.04
CA TYR A 626 -34.53 7.52 -20.74
C TYR A 626 -35.15 7.18 -19.38
N ALA A 627 -35.82 8.16 -18.77
CA ALA A 627 -36.62 7.98 -17.56
C ALA A 627 -37.88 8.82 -17.65
N ASN A 628 -39.04 8.25 -17.33
CA ASN A 628 -40.34 8.95 -17.44
C ASN A 628 -40.45 10.17 -16.52
N THR A 629 -39.61 10.22 -15.47
CA THR A 629 -39.56 11.33 -14.51
C THR A 629 -38.60 12.45 -14.94
N ILE A 630 -37.80 12.28 -16.01
CA ILE A 630 -36.80 13.24 -16.45
C ILE A 630 -37.06 13.63 -17.92
N ASN A 631 -37.71 14.76 -18.13
CA ASN A 631 -38.03 15.27 -19.47
C ASN A 631 -36.86 15.99 -20.17
N LYS A 632 -35.90 16.50 -19.40
CA LYS A 632 -34.72 17.24 -19.89
C LYS A 632 -33.44 16.67 -19.26
N PRO A 633 -32.99 15.48 -19.68
CA PRO A 633 -31.81 14.85 -19.11
C PRO A 633 -30.53 15.59 -19.56
N ILE A 634 -29.59 15.76 -18.65
CA ILE A 634 -28.30 16.44 -18.87
C ILE A 634 -27.14 15.52 -18.53
N TYR A 635 -27.23 14.84 -17.38
CA TYR A 635 -26.15 14.00 -16.88
C TYR A 635 -26.52 12.52 -16.95
N ALA A 636 -25.51 11.67 -17.16
CA ALA A 636 -25.62 10.23 -17.04
C ALA A 636 -24.46 9.67 -16.22
N ARG A 637 -24.69 8.55 -15.56
CA ARG A 637 -23.65 7.75 -14.92
C ARG A 637 -23.99 6.27 -14.98
N TYR A 638 -22.96 5.43 -14.92
CA TYR A 638 -23.07 3.98 -15.01
C TYR A 638 -22.26 3.30 -13.93
N ALA A 639 -22.83 2.27 -13.31
CA ALA A 639 -22.19 1.47 -12.26
C ALA A 639 -21.62 2.35 -11.11
N TRP A 640 -22.36 3.41 -10.77
CA TRP A 640 -21.94 4.48 -9.86
C TRP A 640 -22.28 4.17 -8.38
N LYS A 641 -21.73 3.07 -7.87
CA LYS A 641 -21.94 2.58 -6.50
C LYS A 641 -20.82 1.63 -6.08
N ASP A 642 -20.66 1.37 -4.78
CA ASP A 642 -19.63 0.45 -4.28
C ASP A 642 -19.82 -0.98 -4.78
N LYS A 643 -21.04 -1.49 -4.61
CA LYS A 643 -21.47 -2.82 -5.05
C LYS A 643 -22.01 -2.77 -6.48
N ALA A 644 -21.15 -2.35 -7.41
CA ALA A 644 -21.46 -2.30 -8.83
C ALA A 644 -21.52 -3.72 -9.44
N VAL A 645 -22.57 -3.98 -10.23
CA VAL A 645 -22.68 -5.17 -11.09
C VAL A 645 -22.70 -4.67 -12.53
N PRO A 646 -21.76 -5.06 -13.39
CA PRO A 646 -21.73 -4.63 -14.77
C PRO A 646 -22.81 -5.35 -15.58
N SER A 647 -23.48 -4.62 -16.46
CA SER A 647 -24.43 -5.17 -17.43
C SER A 647 -24.02 -4.89 -18.88
N LEU A 648 -23.21 -3.85 -19.14
CA LEU A 648 -22.69 -3.47 -20.45
C LEU A 648 -21.31 -4.09 -20.68
N PHE A 649 -21.16 -4.76 -21.82
CA PHE A 649 -19.92 -5.39 -22.29
C PHE A 649 -19.71 -5.07 -23.77
N ASN A 650 -18.52 -5.32 -24.29
CA ASN A 650 -18.34 -5.53 -25.73
C ASN A 650 -18.54 -7.01 -26.09
N MET A 651 -18.66 -7.31 -27.39
CA MET A 651 -18.86 -8.67 -27.91
C MET A 651 -17.68 -9.61 -27.60
N GLU A 652 -16.50 -9.07 -27.30
CA GLU A 652 -15.34 -9.83 -26.82
C GLU A 652 -15.43 -10.19 -25.32
N GLY A 653 -16.51 -9.78 -24.65
CA GLY A 653 -16.82 -10.18 -23.28
C GLY A 653 -16.16 -9.32 -22.20
N LEU A 654 -15.56 -8.18 -22.54
CA LEU A 654 -14.94 -7.26 -21.58
C LEU A 654 -15.96 -6.24 -21.05
N PRO A 655 -16.02 -6.02 -19.72
CA PRO A 655 -17.00 -5.12 -19.12
C PRO A 655 -16.69 -3.64 -19.38
N ALA A 656 -17.74 -2.83 -19.50
CA ALA A 656 -17.61 -1.38 -19.52
C ALA A 656 -17.12 -0.84 -18.16
N SER A 657 -16.29 0.20 -18.16
CA SER A 657 -15.91 0.92 -16.93
C SER A 657 -17.09 1.70 -16.35
N SER A 658 -17.14 1.86 -15.03
CA SER A 658 -18.01 2.89 -14.41
C SER A 658 -17.58 4.29 -14.91
N PHE A 659 -18.54 5.21 -15.00
CA PHE A 659 -18.29 6.60 -15.34
C PHE A 659 -19.40 7.52 -14.82
N THR A 660 -19.11 8.81 -14.80
CA THR A 660 -20.09 9.90 -14.68
C THR A 660 -19.82 10.94 -15.77
N THR A 661 -20.86 11.62 -16.25
CA THR A 661 -20.74 12.81 -17.12
C THR A 661 -20.96 14.11 -16.37
N HIS A 662 -21.16 14.03 -15.05
CA HIS A 662 -21.16 15.18 -14.14
C HIS A 662 -19.71 15.44 -13.75
N GLU A 663 -19.15 16.54 -14.24
CA GLU A 663 -17.78 16.99 -13.95
C GLU A 663 -17.77 18.17 -13.00
#